data_AF-A0A9P9IKW7-F1
#
_entry.id   AF-A0A9P9IKW7-F1
#
_cell.length_a   1.000
_cell.length_b   1.000
_cell.length_c   1.000
_cell.angle_alpha   90.00
_cell.angle_beta   90.00
_cell.angle_gamma   90.00
#
_symmetry.space_group_name_H-M   'P 1'
#
loop_
_entity.id
_entity.type
_entity.pdbx_description
1 polymer ?
#
loop_
_entity_poly.entity_id
_entity_poly.type
_entity_poly.pdbx_seq_one_letter_code
_entity_poly.pdbx_strand_id
1 'polypeptide(L)'
;MGSLAATSWETQADKCRKILRDSFNPAWLLSPKDLPTANQLNVSTFIETCNLLTPRELEITAASATVLVQQMASGSLTAVETVTAFLKRAHVAHQLTNFATEFMVDEALAAAAELDCYYKETGKLKGPLHGLPISTKEHIGHKGRIAHSAYVAWVDNVAEDDALMVKLCKNAGAVFHVRTNEPQSVMHIDCSNPIYGTTVNPHNRALTCGGSSGGEGSSLGLRCAALGIGTDIGGSVRVPAAFCGSYSLRTTALRNPYKGVCLPGGGQESVRCVISPLANSVGDLNLFQSAVLDQEPWEIETPLVPLPWRRLAPLQPGQVTIGVIWDDGLVHPHPPVLRALTHAVAKLKAASVRVIDFEPYDHMEGFDIISALYFPDAARTQKDILEKSGEPIAALTEWAFGLARPEPLSIPENWELNMRRDAYREAYHRIMKERGVDFILCPAYVGAAATLGGGQYFLYTAIWNILDQPCTTFPTGLKVDPTIDVVDKDYEPRSEDDQREYKKSSIRHLCVTEAAMTKARLRAKTGCFTCERRKVKCGEERPSCRNCAVFGRECVWPTSLDMSDRRNRSPISPSLSADESSPFSSSSSTPSEDPQSLAPGATCNAMVSYRSTSPRPGRPLFQSDIEMDLIYHFCNYYYSNILLPTRTDAHFMESQSELIDMMLQCKSVKHAVLACCASNKHVLLNESRYQNIALQYYSKAVHELNQTLVKFQPGSDGPHHSLLTTVIFLYVHDLWGADSEADPRKHVAGAIKLLDLLCQNSSSSVSMTRGFDRVIAESVLYQAFLLSIRRPFAPDFHIEPQFVARAERLLAPGDITDPSYAASSPVLGVPTSLYRLILDMINFQNSPTLQNSEGLTELRSEMDHWEALVVPRDPPRLTPISVAYTFDLVILAASLLLDLITESSTYQLPIDLVSLSNSSQPTRWQVDLCLEILRQPQQVEKWTRCFLGAWPMLILGYAVRSDEDMKLIQQVLEQMRQRIGYGEVHRIQDELDKVWKARGRGIVLRVSDLDDK
;
A
#
# COMPACT_ATOMS: atom_id res chain seq x y z
N MET A 1 -8.57 -26.90 22.02
CA MET A 1 -7.98 -26.87 20.66
C MET A 1 -8.95 -27.51 19.68
N GLY A 2 -9.90 -26.73 19.18
CA GLY A 2 -10.73 -27.13 18.04
C GLY A 2 -9.97 -26.79 16.77
N SER A 3 -9.67 -27.80 15.95
CA SER A 3 -9.18 -27.63 14.59
C SER A 3 -10.23 -26.82 13.80
N LEU A 4 -9.92 -25.56 13.50
CA LEU A 4 -10.62 -24.81 12.47
C LEU A 4 -10.33 -25.52 11.15
N ALA A 5 -11.32 -26.24 10.62
CA ALA A 5 -11.22 -26.88 9.32
C ALA A 5 -10.84 -25.82 8.27
N ALA A 6 -9.67 -25.96 7.65
CA ALA A 6 -9.23 -25.09 6.57
C ALA A 6 -10.32 -25.05 5.48
N THR A 7 -10.89 -23.88 5.23
CA THR A 7 -11.85 -23.65 4.14
C THR A 7 -11.14 -23.89 2.81
N SER A 8 -11.77 -24.63 1.90
CA SER A 8 -11.15 -24.96 0.61
C SER A 8 -10.83 -23.71 -0.20
N TRP A 9 -9.79 -23.76 -1.04
CA TRP A 9 -9.41 -22.63 -1.90
C TRP A 9 -10.57 -22.16 -2.78
N GLU A 10 -11.47 -23.06 -3.21
CA GLU A 10 -12.66 -22.70 -3.99
C GLU A 10 -13.60 -21.78 -3.20
N THR A 11 -13.79 -22.06 -1.91
CA THR A 11 -14.64 -21.28 -1.01
C THR A 11 -14.05 -19.89 -0.76
N GLN A 12 -12.72 -19.80 -0.63
CA GLN A 12 -12.02 -18.53 -0.49
C GLN A 12 -12.13 -17.69 -1.79
N ALA A 13 -11.84 -18.30 -2.94
CA ALA A 13 -11.96 -17.66 -4.25
C ALA A 13 -13.39 -17.18 -4.56
N ASP A 14 -14.41 -17.89 -4.06
CA ASP A 14 -15.82 -17.52 -4.25
C ASP A 14 -16.17 -16.13 -3.70
N LYS A 15 -15.43 -15.60 -2.73
CA LYS A 15 -15.57 -14.21 -2.25
C LYS A 15 -15.37 -13.21 -3.40
N CYS A 16 -14.24 -13.31 -4.08
CA CYS A 16 -13.88 -12.47 -5.21
C CYS A 16 -14.81 -12.68 -6.41
N ARG A 17 -15.21 -13.93 -6.69
CA ARG A 17 -16.20 -14.23 -7.74
C ARG A 17 -17.58 -13.65 -7.42
N LYS A 18 -17.96 -13.59 -6.13
CA LYS A 18 -19.20 -12.96 -5.70
C LYS A 18 -19.17 -11.45 -5.93
N ILE A 19 -18.06 -10.79 -5.57
CA ILE A 19 -17.88 -9.35 -5.85
C ILE A 19 -18.06 -9.05 -7.35
N LEU A 20 -17.40 -9.84 -8.22
CA LEU A 20 -17.59 -9.71 -9.67
C LEU A 20 -19.06 -9.84 -10.08
N ARG A 21 -19.74 -10.91 -9.62
CA ARG A 21 -21.16 -11.15 -9.97
C ARG A 21 -22.09 -10.05 -9.47
N ASP A 22 -21.86 -9.57 -8.26
CA ASP A 22 -22.69 -8.54 -7.64
C ASP A 22 -22.44 -7.16 -8.26
N SER A 23 -21.27 -6.95 -8.88
CA SER A 23 -20.91 -5.68 -9.53
C SER A 23 -21.55 -5.46 -10.91
N PHE A 24 -22.20 -6.48 -11.49
CA PHE A 24 -22.81 -6.34 -12.81
C PHE A 24 -24.08 -5.48 -12.77
N ASN A 25 -24.27 -4.66 -13.79
CA ASN A 25 -25.57 -4.09 -14.13
C ASN A 25 -26.33 -5.06 -15.06
N PRO A 26 -27.44 -5.68 -14.62
CA PRO A 26 -28.18 -6.65 -15.44
C PRO A 26 -28.75 -6.08 -16.73
N ALA A 27 -29.01 -4.77 -16.79
CA ALA A 27 -29.53 -4.10 -17.99
C ALA A 27 -28.49 -3.99 -19.10
N TRP A 28 -27.21 -4.23 -18.80
CA TRP A 28 -26.10 -4.14 -19.76
C TRP A 28 -25.53 -5.52 -20.13
N LEU A 29 -26.20 -6.60 -19.73
CA LEU A 29 -25.82 -7.96 -20.08
C LEU A 29 -26.70 -8.48 -21.22
N LEU A 30 -26.07 -9.14 -22.19
CA LEU A 30 -26.76 -9.91 -23.22
C LEU A 30 -27.27 -11.23 -22.64
N SER A 31 -28.40 -11.71 -23.14
CA SER A 31 -28.89 -13.02 -22.77
C SER A 31 -28.03 -14.12 -23.42
N PRO A 32 -27.95 -15.35 -22.85
CA PRO A 32 -27.11 -16.41 -23.38
C PRO A 32 -27.37 -16.78 -24.85
N LYS A 33 -28.59 -16.57 -25.36
CA LYS A 33 -28.95 -16.81 -26.77
C LYS A 33 -28.45 -15.73 -27.74
N ASP A 34 -28.16 -14.53 -27.22
CA ASP A 34 -27.70 -13.39 -28.02
C ASP A 34 -26.17 -13.31 -28.05
N LEU A 35 -25.49 -14.09 -27.20
CA LEU A 35 -24.03 -14.21 -27.20
C LEU A 35 -23.52 -15.01 -28.40
N PRO A 36 -22.30 -14.71 -28.89
CA PRO A 36 -21.74 -15.42 -30.02
C PRO A 36 -21.43 -16.87 -29.63
N THR A 37 -21.77 -17.81 -30.52
CA THR A 37 -21.52 -19.25 -30.33
C THR A 37 -20.04 -19.52 -30.05
N ALA A 38 -19.72 -20.64 -29.38
CA ALA A 38 -18.34 -21.00 -29.07
C ALA A 38 -17.43 -21.10 -30.31
N ASN A 39 -18.00 -21.34 -31.50
CA ASN A 39 -17.26 -21.44 -32.76
C ASN A 39 -16.86 -20.07 -33.36
N GLN A 40 -17.52 -18.98 -32.95
CA GLN A 40 -17.15 -17.64 -33.40
C GLN A 40 -15.90 -17.17 -32.66
N LEU A 41 -14.72 -17.46 -33.21
CA LEU A 41 -13.46 -17.16 -32.53
C LEU A 41 -13.17 -15.66 -32.46
N ASN A 42 -13.43 -14.90 -33.52
CA ASN A 42 -13.23 -13.47 -33.52
C ASN A 42 -14.50 -12.74 -33.04
N VAL A 43 -14.34 -11.97 -31.98
CA VAL A 43 -15.41 -11.15 -31.37
C VAL A 43 -15.04 -9.67 -31.29
N SER A 44 -13.95 -9.25 -31.96
CA SER A 44 -13.42 -7.89 -31.92
C SER A 44 -14.38 -6.82 -32.44
N THR A 45 -15.35 -7.21 -33.28
CA THR A 45 -16.39 -6.32 -33.83
C THR A 45 -17.81 -6.69 -33.36
N PHE A 46 -17.93 -7.58 -32.38
CA PHE A 46 -19.24 -8.11 -31.98
C PHE A 46 -20.10 -7.05 -31.30
N ILE A 47 -19.48 -6.22 -30.45
CA ILE A 47 -20.17 -5.18 -29.66
C ILE A 47 -20.86 -4.15 -30.57
N GLU A 48 -20.26 -3.84 -31.71
CA GLU A 48 -20.81 -2.94 -32.72
C GLU A 48 -22.10 -3.47 -33.37
N THR A 49 -22.38 -4.78 -33.24
CA THR A 49 -23.51 -5.46 -33.90
C THR A 49 -24.51 -6.10 -32.94
N CYS A 50 -24.23 -6.13 -31.64
CA CYS A 50 -25.09 -6.80 -30.65
C CYS A 50 -26.34 -5.99 -30.25
N ASN A 51 -26.51 -4.79 -30.81
CA ASN A 51 -27.64 -3.88 -30.59
C ASN A 51 -27.88 -3.45 -29.13
N LEU A 52 -26.93 -3.69 -28.22
CA LEU A 52 -27.03 -3.21 -26.83
C LEU A 52 -26.63 -1.74 -26.70
N LEU A 53 -25.61 -1.31 -27.45
CA LEU A 53 -25.16 0.09 -27.47
C LEU A 53 -25.89 0.87 -28.56
N THR A 54 -26.27 2.10 -28.24
CA THR A 54 -26.80 3.05 -29.21
C THR A 54 -25.70 3.52 -30.18
N PRO A 55 -26.04 4.05 -31.37
CA PRO A 55 -25.05 4.63 -32.29
C PRO A 55 -24.17 5.71 -31.64
N ARG A 56 -24.74 6.51 -30.72
CA ARG A 56 -24.01 7.53 -29.97
C ARG A 56 -23.00 6.92 -28.99
N GLU A 57 -23.38 5.88 -28.26
CA GLU A 57 -22.47 5.19 -27.33
C GLU A 57 -21.33 4.48 -28.08
N LEU A 58 -21.60 3.95 -29.28
CA LEU A 58 -20.58 3.39 -30.16
C LEU A 58 -19.60 4.47 -30.66
N GLU A 59 -20.09 5.66 -31.01
CA GLU A 59 -19.26 6.81 -31.40
C GLU A 59 -18.33 7.23 -30.25
N ILE A 60 -18.88 7.40 -29.04
CA ILE A 60 -18.13 7.77 -27.84
C ILE A 60 -17.01 6.76 -27.57
N THR A 61 -17.34 5.47 -27.52
CA THR A 61 -16.37 4.42 -27.21
C THR A 61 -15.36 4.15 -28.33
N ALA A 62 -15.60 4.63 -29.55
CA ALA A 62 -14.65 4.57 -30.65
C ALA A 62 -13.62 5.72 -30.64
N ALA A 63 -13.93 6.84 -29.98
CA ALA A 63 -13.06 8.00 -29.91
C ALA A 63 -11.79 7.75 -29.06
N SER A 64 -10.69 8.43 -29.39
CA SER A 64 -9.47 8.45 -28.56
C SER A 64 -9.70 9.25 -27.27
N ALA A 65 -8.95 8.94 -26.21
CA ALA A 65 -9.04 9.66 -24.94
C ALA A 65 -8.85 11.18 -25.11
N THR A 66 -7.90 11.58 -25.96
CA THR A 66 -7.64 13.00 -26.27
C THR A 66 -8.87 13.71 -26.87
N VAL A 67 -9.60 13.03 -27.76
CA VAL A 67 -10.82 13.58 -28.38
C VAL A 67 -11.97 13.66 -27.38
N LEU A 68 -12.13 12.65 -26.53
CA LEU A 68 -13.16 12.64 -25.48
C LEU A 68 -13.01 13.82 -24.52
N VAL A 69 -11.78 14.09 -24.06
CA VAL A 69 -11.50 15.26 -23.21
C VAL A 69 -11.81 16.57 -23.95
N GLN A 70 -11.47 16.68 -25.24
CA GLN A 70 -11.81 17.88 -26.03
C GLN A 70 -13.31 18.07 -26.19
N GLN A 71 -14.07 17.00 -26.42
CA GLN A 71 -15.53 17.06 -26.52
C GLN A 71 -16.16 17.49 -25.20
N MET A 72 -15.69 16.96 -24.06
CA MET A 72 -16.11 17.41 -22.74
C MET A 72 -15.73 18.87 -22.46
N ALA A 73 -14.52 19.29 -22.86
CA ALA A 73 -14.08 20.69 -22.77
C ALA A 73 -14.92 21.67 -23.58
N SER A 74 -15.59 21.20 -24.64
CA SER A 74 -16.50 22.00 -25.46
C SER A 74 -17.96 21.97 -24.96
N GLY A 75 -18.26 21.12 -23.98
CA GLY A 75 -19.62 20.84 -23.51
C GLY A 75 -20.48 19.99 -24.44
N SER A 76 -19.91 19.43 -25.52
CA SER A 76 -20.64 18.57 -26.49
C SER A 76 -20.83 17.13 -26.01
N LEU A 77 -20.21 16.77 -24.90
CA LEU A 77 -20.20 15.45 -24.29
C LEU A 77 -20.08 15.65 -22.77
N THR A 78 -20.76 14.82 -21.98
CA THR A 78 -20.63 14.86 -20.52
C THR A 78 -19.83 13.64 -20.02
N ALA A 79 -19.25 13.75 -18.82
CA ALA A 79 -18.55 12.65 -18.16
C ALA A 79 -19.51 11.48 -17.89
N VAL A 80 -20.75 11.73 -17.45
CA VAL A 80 -21.75 10.66 -17.22
C VAL A 80 -22.09 9.93 -18.52
N GLU A 81 -22.31 10.65 -19.63
CA GLU A 81 -22.57 10.04 -20.94
C GLU A 81 -21.38 9.16 -21.37
N THR A 82 -20.16 9.68 -21.18
CA THR A 82 -18.92 8.97 -21.51
C THR A 82 -18.77 7.69 -20.68
N VAL A 83 -18.80 7.79 -19.36
CA VAL A 83 -18.58 6.65 -18.45
C VAL A 83 -19.67 5.58 -18.62
N THR A 84 -20.93 5.99 -18.84
CA THR A 84 -22.03 5.05 -19.12
C THR A 84 -21.79 4.23 -20.39
N ALA A 85 -21.36 4.88 -21.48
CA ALA A 85 -21.08 4.20 -22.74
C ALA A 85 -19.97 3.15 -22.60
N PHE A 86 -18.89 3.49 -21.89
CA PHE A 86 -17.78 2.58 -21.64
C PHE A 86 -18.14 1.44 -20.67
N LEU A 87 -18.91 1.71 -19.61
CA LEU A 87 -19.43 0.67 -18.71
C LEU A 87 -20.29 -0.35 -19.46
N LYS A 88 -21.23 0.10 -20.32
CA LYS A 88 -22.04 -0.80 -21.16
C LYS A 88 -21.18 -1.69 -22.06
N ARG A 89 -20.22 -1.09 -22.77
CA ARG A 89 -19.27 -1.82 -23.62
C ARG A 89 -18.48 -2.86 -22.81
N ALA A 90 -17.99 -2.47 -21.64
CA ALA A 90 -17.21 -3.32 -20.75
C ALA A 90 -18.02 -4.54 -20.23
N HIS A 91 -19.31 -4.39 -19.93
CA HIS A 91 -20.17 -5.49 -19.52
C HIS A 91 -20.32 -6.55 -20.61
N VAL A 92 -20.60 -6.12 -21.86
CA VAL A 92 -20.67 -7.04 -23.01
C VAL A 92 -19.32 -7.71 -23.22
N ALA A 93 -18.23 -6.94 -23.23
CA ALA A 93 -16.88 -7.46 -23.44
C ALA A 93 -16.48 -8.52 -22.39
N HIS A 94 -16.93 -8.36 -21.14
CA HIS A 94 -16.67 -9.35 -20.10
C HIS A 94 -17.38 -10.68 -20.39
N GLN A 95 -18.61 -10.66 -20.89
CA GLN A 95 -19.29 -11.88 -21.34
C GLN A 95 -18.58 -12.58 -22.51
N LEU A 96 -17.83 -11.82 -23.31
CA LEU A 96 -17.08 -12.34 -24.46
C LEU A 96 -15.71 -12.90 -24.09
N THR A 97 -15.03 -12.29 -23.12
CA THR A 97 -13.59 -12.51 -22.89
C THR A 97 -13.18 -12.76 -21.44
N ASN A 98 -14.07 -12.56 -20.46
CA ASN A 98 -13.79 -12.72 -19.03
C ASN A 98 -12.58 -11.89 -18.54
N PHE A 99 -12.53 -10.60 -18.90
CA PHE A 99 -11.35 -9.75 -18.64
C PHE A 99 -11.38 -8.99 -17.31
N ALA A 100 -12.51 -8.96 -16.61
CA ALA A 100 -12.74 -8.07 -15.46
C ALA A 100 -12.76 -8.87 -14.15
N THR A 101 -12.30 -8.26 -13.07
CA THR A 101 -12.36 -8.79 -11.70
C THR A 101 -13.49 -8.15 -10.89
N GLU A 102 -13.84 -6.90 -11.20
CA GLU A 102 -15.00 -6.18 -10.66
C GLU A 102 -15.32 -4.93 -11.50
N PHE A 103 -16.58 -4.49 -11.46
CA PHE A 103 -17.06 -3.24 -12.03
C PHE A 103 -17.37 -2.23 -10.90
N MET A 104 -17.03 -0.97 -11.10
CA MET A 104 -17.24 0.11 -10.12
C MET A 104 -18.38 1.01 -10.58
N VAL A 105 -19.54 0.42 -10.89
CA VAL A 105 -20.63 1.09 -11.63
C VAL A 105 -21.11 2.35 -10.90
N ASP A 106 -21.51 2.18 -9.63
CA ASP A 106 -22.14 3.25 -8.87
C ASP A 106 -21.13 4.35 -8.55
N GLU A 107 -19.92 3.99 -8.11
CA GLU A 107 -18.87 4.95 -7.79
C GLU A 107 -18.37 5.70 -9.04
N ALA A 108 -18.27 5.02 -10.19
CA ALA A 108 -17.86 5.65 -11.44
C ALA A 108 -18.90 6.64 -11.95
N LEU A 109 -20.19 6.29 -11.91
CA LEU A 109 -21.27 7.20 -12.31
C LEU A 109 -21.42 8.38 -11.36
N ALA A 110 -21.25 8.17 -10.05
CA ALA A 110 -21.24 9.25 -9.06
C ALA A 110 -20.08 10.22 -9.31
N ALA A 111 -18.85 9.71 -9.48
CA ALA A 111 -17.68 10.54 -9.78
C ALA A 111 -17.84 11.30 -11.11
N ALA A 112 -18.41 10.67 -12.14
CA ALA A 112 -18.72 11.32 -13.41
C ALA A 112 -19.75 12.45 -13.25
N ALA A 113 -20.78 12.25 -12.43
CA ALA A 113 -21.79 13.28 -12.14
C ALA A 113 -21.19 14.48 -11.39
N GLU A 114 -20.29 14.24 -10.44
CA GLU A 114 -19.54 15.31 -9.74
C GLU A 114 -18.70 16.15 -10.71
N LEU A 115 -18.06 15.50 -11.68
CA LEU A 115 -17.27 16.17 -12.73
C LEU A 115 -18.16 17.01 -13.65
N ASP A 116 -19.33 16.51 -14.03
CA ASP A 116 -20.31 17.25 -14.83
C ASP A 116 -20.85 18.48 -14.07
N CYS A 117 -21.15 18.34 -12.78
CA CYS A 117 -21.54 19.46 -11.92
C CYS A 117 -20.41 20.51 -11.83
N TYR A 118 -19.18 20.08 -11.56
CA TYR A 118 -18.02 20.96 -11.51
C TYR A 118 -17.81 21.74 -12.82
N TYR A 119 -17.93 21.07 -13.97
CA TYR A 119 -17.80 21.72 -15.27
C TYR A 119 -18.93 22.72 -15.50
N LYS A 120 -20.17 22.37 -15.16
CA LYS A 120 -21.34 23.26 -15.30
C LYS A 120 -21.23 24.51 -14.44
N GLU A 121 -20.70 24.40 -13.21
CA GLU A 121 -20.54 25.51 -12.27
C GLU A 121 -19.36 26.42 -12.62
N THR A 122 -18.23 25.84 -13.04
CA THR A 122 -16.97 26.59 -13.20
C THR A 122 -16.62 26.92 -14.64
N GLY A 123 -17.21 26.23 -15.62
CA GLY A 123 -16.80 26.26 -17.03
C GLY A 123 -15.40 25.69 -17.29
N LYS A 124 -14.81 24.96 -16.33
CA LYS A 124 -13.44 24.43 -16.41
C LYS A 124 -13.42 22.93 -16.23
N LEU A 125 -12.47 22.26 -16.89
CA LEU A 125 -12.17 20.86 -16.60
C LEU A 125 -11.45 20.74 -15.26
N LYS A 126 -11.73 19.65 -14.52
CA LYS A 126 -11.05 19.32 -13.26
C LYS A 126 -9.56 19.07 -13.43
N GLY A 127 -9.16 18.52 -14.58
CA GLY A 127 -7.79 18.19 -14.93
C GLY A 127 -7.69 17.62 -16.35
N PRO A 128 -6.48 17.22 -16.79
CA PRO A 128 -6.24 16.77 -18.16
C PRO A 128 -6.91 15.44 -18.52
N LEU A 129 -7.38 14.66 -17.53
CA LEU A 129 -8.09 13.39 -17.73
C LEU A 129 -9.58 13.48 -17.37
N HIS A 130 -10.14 14.69 -17.29
CA HIS A 130 -11.52 14.93 -16.86
C HIS A 130 -12.51 13.99 -17.56
N GLY A 131 -13.24 13.21 -16.76
CA GLY A 131 -14.33 12.33 -17.19
C GLY A 131 -13.89 11.07 -17.95
N LEU A 132 -12.57 10.83 -18.11
CA LEU A 132 -12.09 9.67 -18.84
C LEU A 132 -12.26 8.36 -18.04
N PRO A 133 -12.91 7.34 -18.62
CA PRO A 133 -13.02 6.01 -18.01
C PRO A 133 -11.70 5.24 -18.14
N ILE A 134 -11.12 4.84 -17.00
CA ILE A 134 -9.83 4.12 -16.92
C ILE A 134 -10.02 2.73 -16.30
N SER A 135 -9.43 1.72 -16.94
CA SER A 135 -9.29 0.37 -16.35
C SER A 135 -7.96 0.20 -15.61
N THR A 136 -7.99 -0.57 -14.51
CA THR A 136 -6.80 -0.87 -13.71
C THR A 136 -6.61 -2.37 -13.49
N LYS A 137 -5.38 -2.84 -13.67
CA LYS A 137 -4.99 -4.20 -13.29
C LYS A 137 -5.20 -4.44 -11.79
N GLU A 138 -5.67 -5.65 -11.44
CA GLU A 138 -6.14 -5.98 -10.08
C GLU A 138 -5.13 -5.63 -9.00
N HIS A 139 -3.90 -6.11 -9.03
CA HIS A 139 -2.97 -5.89 -7.91
C HIS A 139 -2.51 -4.43 -7.66
N ILE A 140 -2.95 -3.46 -8.46
CA ILE A 140 -2.77 -2.03 -8.18
C ILE A 140 -3.82 -1.62 -7.13
N GLY A 141 -3.38 -1.15 -5.96
CA GLY A 141 -4.26 -0.90 -4.82
C GLY A 141 -5.31 0.19 -5.09
N HIS A 142 -6.57 -0.12 -4.78
CA HIS A 142 -7.67 0.84 -4.67
C HIS A 142 -8.19 0.79 -3.24
N LYS A 143 -8.35 1.95 -2.60
CA LYS A 143 -8.80 2.03 -1.20
C LYS A 143 -10.11 1.25 -0.99
N GLY A 144 -10.11 0.37 0.01
CA GLY A 144 -11.28 -0.43 0.39
C GLY A 144 -11.57 -1.61 -0.54
N ARG A 145 -10.72 -1.90 -1.53
CA ARG A 145 -10.87 -3.04 -2.44
C ARG A 145 -9.77 -4.07 -2.24
N ILE A 146 -10.08 -5.33 -2.54
CA ILE A 146 -9.14 -6.44 -2.43
C ILE A 146 -8.00 -6.27 -3.44
N ALA A 147 -6.76 -6.56 -3.06
CA ALA A 147 -5.59 -6.63 -3.92
C ALA A 147 -4.90 -7.98 -3.72
N HIS A 148 -5.30 -8.99 -4.52
CA HIS A 148 -4.92 -10.38 -4.28
C HIS A 148 -3.80 -10.91 -5.19
N SER A 149 -3.41 -10.20 -6.26
CA SER A 149 -2.29 -10.62 -7.14
C SER A 149 -2.46 -12.01 -7.74
N ALA A 150 -3.70 -12.38 -8.04
CA ALA A 150 -4.13 -13.73 -8.38
C ALA A 150 -3.67 -14.88 -7.44
N TYR A 151 -3.41 -14.60 -6.15
CA TYR A 151 -3.24 -15.60 -5.09
C TYR A 151 -4.53 -15.76 -4.30
N VAL A 152 -5.03 -16.99 -4.16
CA VAL A 152 -6.23 -17.26 -3.34
C VAL A 152 -5.97 -16.92 -1.87
N ALA A 153 -4.74 -17.07 -1.39
CA ALA A 153 -4.38 -16.73 -0.01
C ALA A 153 -4.54 -15.23 0.33
N TRP A 154 -4.68 -14.36 -0.69
CA TRP A 154 -4.78 -12.90 -0.53
C TRP A 154 -6.17 -12.36 -0.85
N VAL A 155 -7.21 -13.21 -0.96
CA VAL A 155 -8.59 -12.74 -1.24
C VAL A 155 -9.20 -11.88 -0.12
N ASP A 156 -8.55 -11.80 1.04
CA ASP A 156 -8.93 -10.93 2.16
C ASP A 156 -7.97 -9.74 2.34
N ASN A 157 -6.99 -9.56 1.45
CA ASN A 157 -6.06 -8.45 1.49
C ASN A 157 -6.71 -7.20 0.90
N VAL A 158 -7.23 -6.31 1.74
CA VAL A 158 -7.88 -5.07 1.33
C VAL A 158 -6.89 -3.92 1.37
N ALA A 159 -6.73 -3.20 0.26
CA ALA A 159 -5.86 -2.03 0.21
C ALA A 159 -6.42 -0.90 1.10
N GLU A 160 -5.63 -0.44 2.05
CA GLU A 160 -6.01 0.64 2.98
C GLU A 160 -6.15 1.99 2.29
N ASP A 161 -5.45 2.15 1.17
CA ASP A 161 -5.31 3.41 0.45
C ASP A 161 -5.17 3.18 -1.06
N ASP A 162 -5.52 4.19 -1.86
CA ASP A 162 -5.27 4.15 -3.30
C ASP A 162 -3.76 4.17 -3.58
N ALA A 163 -3.33 3.38 -4.56
CA ALA A 163 -1.99 3.47 -5.12
C ALA A 163 -1.72 4.90 -5.65
N LEU A 164 -0.46 5.35 -5.59
CA LEU A 164 -0.13 6.73 -5.96
C LEU A 164 -0.52 7.03 -7.42
N MET A 165 -0.35 6.07 -8.33
CA MET A 165 -0.83 6.21 -9.71
C MET A 165 -2.35 6.46 -9.80
N VAL A 166 -3.14 5.73 -9.01
CA VAL A 166 -4.61 5.88 -8.95
C VAL A 166 -4.98 7.26 -8.42
N LYS A 167 -4.32 7.71 -7.33
CA LYS A 167 -4.52 9.05 -6.76
C LYS A 167 -4.26 10.15 -7.80
N LEU A 168 -3.14 10.08 -8.52
CA LEU A 168 -2.78 11.08 -9.54
C LEU A 168 -3.76 11.10 -10.72
N CYS A 169 -4.22 9.93 -11.16
CA CYS A 169 -5.22 9.86 -12.23
C CYS A 169 -6.56 10.45 -11.77
N LYS A 170 -7.03 10.14 -10.55
CA LYS A 170 -8.24 10.73 -9.96
C LYS A 170 -8.10 12.25 -9.82
N ASN A 171 -6.96 12.74 -9.35
CA ASN A 171 -6.66 14.18 -9.25
C ASN A 171 -6.70 14.88 -10.62
N ALA A 172 -6.26 14.19 -11.68
CA ALA A 172 -6.36 14.66 -13.05
C ALA A 172 -7.80 14.58 -13.62
N GLY A 173 -8.77 14.10 -12.85
CA GLY A 173 -10.19 14.02 -13.22
C GLY A 173 -10.60 12.70 -13.88
N ALA A 174 -9.77 11.67 -13.84
CA ALA A 174 -10.12 10.35 -14.38
C ALA A 174 -11.14 9.62 -13.50
N VAL A 175 -11.95 8.76 -14.14
CA VAL A 175 -12.96 7.93 -13.50
C VAL A 175 -12.58 6.46 -13.66
N PHE A 176 -12.29 5.77 -12.56
CA PHE A 176 -12.02 4.33 -12.61
C PHE A 176 -13.33 3.54 -12.57
N HIS A 177 -13.58 2.71 -13.59
CA HIS A 177 -14.85 2.01 -13.77
C HIS A 177 -14.76 0.48 -13.78
N VAL A 178 -13.57 -0.09 -14.00
CA VAL A 178 -13.37 -1.55 -14.02
C VAL A 178 -11.96 -1.93 -13.56
N ARG A 179 -11.85 -3.02 -12.80
CA ARG A 179 -10.57 -3.69 -12.52
C ARG A 179 -10.43 -4.96 -13.33
N THR A 180 -9.20 -5.27 -13.76
CA THR A 180 -8.95 -6.30 -14.79
C THR A 180 -8.12 -7.48 -14.31
N ASN A 181 -8.41 -8.62 -14.92
CA ASN A 181 -7.90 -9.94 -14.57
C ASN A 181 -6.42 -10.11 -14.98
N GLU A 182 -5.77 -11.08 -14.35
CA GLU A 182 -4.34 -11.33 -14.49
C GLU A 182 -3.99 -12.81 -14.23
N PRO A 183 -2.83 -13.31 -14.66
CA PRO A 183 -2.43 -14.69 -14.41
C PRO A 183 -2.06 -14.97 -12.95
N GLN A 184 -2.23 -16.22 -12.51
CA GLN A 184 -1.72 -16.68 -11.21
C GLN A 184 -0.23 -16.32 -11.06
N SER A 185 0.14 -15.79 -9.91
CA SER A 185 1.47 -15.25 -9.57
C SER A 185 1.97 -14.06 -10.39
N VAL A 186 1.18 -13.56 -11.35
CA VAL A 186 1.52 -12.40 -12.21
C VAL A 186 2.76 -12.64 -13.10
N MET A 187 3.31 -13.87 -13.13
CA MET A 187 4.60 -14.21 -13.75
C MET A 187 4.49 -15.11 -15.00
N HIS A 188 3.52 -14.88 -15.89
CA HIS A 188 3.52 -15.48 -17.23
C HIS A 188 2.79 -14.65 -18.29
N ILE A 189 3.11 -14.91 -19.57
CA ILE A 189 2.45 -14.31 -20.74
C ILE A 189 1.17 -15.09 -21.08
N ASP A 190 0.26 -15.12 -20.11
CA ASP A 190 -1.11 -15.57 -20.27
C ASP A 190 -1.97 -14.85 -19.22
N CYS A 191 -3.27 -15.15 -19.16
CA CYS A 191 -4.18 -14.51 -18.23
C CYS A 191 -5.19 -15.53 -17.70
N SER A 192 -4.70 -16.43 -16.84
CA SER A 192 -5.52 -17.45 -16.21
C SER A 192 -5.13 -17.66 -14.76
N ASN A 193 -6.11 -17.73 -13.87
CA ASN A 193 -5.92 -18.00 -12.46
C ASN A 193 -7.10 -18.80 -11.87
N PRO A 194 -6.94 -19.44 -10.69
CA PRO A 194 -8.02 -20.19 -10.05
C PRO A 194 -9.20 -19.34 -9.58
N ILE A 195 -9.05 -18.04 -9.39
CA ILE A 195 -10.10 -17.14 -8.89
C ILE A 195 -11.12 -16.85 -10.01
N TYR A 196 -10.69 -16.28 -11.12
CA TYR A 196 -11.59 -15.81 -12.19
C TYR A 196 -11.58 -16.69 -13.44
N GLY A 197 -10.67 -17.67 -13.53
CA GLY A 197 -10.47 -18.45 -14.74
C GLY A 197 -9.67 -17.70 -15.79
N THR A 198 -9.94 -18.01 -17.06
CA THR A 198 -9.12 -17.56 -18.19
C THR A 198 -9.73 -16.35 -18.90
N THR A 199 -8.92 -15.34 -19.16
CA THR A 199 -9.22 -14.23 -20.07
C THR A 199 -8.69 -14.56 -21.47
N VAL A 200 -9.53 -14.40 -22.50
CA VAL A 200 -9.18 -14.77 -23.88
C VAL A 200 -9.00 -13.54 -24.78
N ASN A 201 -8.31 -13.73 -25.91
CA ASN A 201 -8.08 -12.66 -26.88
C ASN A 201 -9.36 -12.33 -27.68
N PRO A 202 -9.72 -11.04 -27.85
CA PRO A 202 -10.91 -10.65 -28.60
C PRO A 202 -10.82 -10.93 -30.11
N HIS A 203 -9.61 -10.96 -30.69
CA HIS A 203 -9.41 -11.27 -32.11
C HIS A 203 -9.50 -12.77 -32.39
N ASN A 204 -9.26 -13.61 -31.38
CA ASN A 204 -9.42 -15.05 -31.45
C ASN A 204 -9.52 -15.66 -30.04
N ARG A 205 -10.72 -16.06 -29.62
CA ARG A 205 -11.01 -16.61 -28.28
C ARG A 205 -10.34 -17.95 -27.97
N ALA A 206 -9.67 -18.59 -28.93
CA ALA A 206 -8.83 -19.77 -28.70
C ALA A 206 -7.36 -19.41 -28.35
N LEU A 207 -7.00 -18.13 -28.40
CA LEU A 207 -5.66 -17.62 -28.12
C LEU A 207 -5.64 -16.81 -26.82
N THR A 208 -4.47 -16.71 -26.23
CA THR A 208 -4.27 -15.87 -25.05
C THR A 208 -4.32 -14.38 -25.41
N CYS A 209 -4.87 -13.58 -24.49
CA CYS A 209 -4.77 -12.12 -24.54
C CYS A 209 -3.37 -11.61 -24.12
N GLY A 210 -2.44 -12.51 -23.83
CA GLY A 210 -1.11 -12.20 -23.31
C GLY A 210 -1.14 -12.02 -21.79
N GLY A 211 0.00 -11.65 -21.22
CA GLY A 211 0.10 -11.43 -19.79
C GLY A 211 1.37 -10.71 -19.38
N SER A 212 1.47 -10.26 -18.13
CA SER A 212 0.46 -10.47 -17.08
C SER A 212 -0.69 -9.46 -17.05
N SER A 213 -0.63 -8.35 -17.80
CA SER A 213 -1.75 -7.39 -17.91
C SER A 213 -2.76 -7.81 -18.99
N GLY A 214 -3.13 -9.10 -19.01
CA GLY A 214 -3.97 -9.68 -20.05
C GLY A 214 -5.41 -9.16 -20.04
N GLY A 215 -5.99 -8.94 -18.85
CA GLY A 215 -7.28 -8.27 -18.69
C GLY A 215 -7.29 -6.86 -19.31
N GLU A 216 -6.25 -6.05 -19.05
CA GLU A 216 -6.07 -4.76 -19.72
C GLU A 216 -5.93 -4.91 -21.24
N GLY A 217 -5.16 -5.88 -21.72
CA GLY A 217 -5.03 -6.16 -23.15
C GLY A 217 -6.38 -6.42 -23.82
N SER A 218 -7.18 -7.33 -23.26
CA SER A 218 -8.53 -7.63 -23.76
C SER A 218 -9.47 -6.43 -23.66
N SER A 219 -9.45 -5.71 -22.53
CA SER A 219 -10.20 -4.47 -22.29
C SER A 219 -9.97 -3.46 -23.42
N LEU A 220 -8.70 -3.10 -23.66
CA LEU A 220 -8.33 -2.09 -24.66
C LEU A 220 -8.52 -2.60 -26.10
N GLY A 221 -8.38 -3.90 -26.33
CA GLY A 221 -8.66 -4.55 -27.62
C GLY A 221 -10.14 -4.47 -28.02
N LEU A 222 -11.05 -4.38 -27.03
CA LEU A 222 -12.49 -4.17 -27.23
C LEU A 222 -12.95 -2.74 -26.92
N ARG A 223 -12.02 -1.82 -26.60
CA ARG A 223 -12.28 -0.41 -26.25
C ARG A 223 -13.14 -0.23 -24.99
N CYS A 224 -12.98 -1.11 -24.01
CA CYS A 224 -13.75 -1.09 -22.76
C CYS A 224 -13.32 0.03 -21.80
N ALA A 225 -12.16 0.64 -22.04
CA ALA A 225 -11.64 1.80 -21.33
C ALA A 225 -10.98 2.75 -22.34
N ALA A 226 -10.90 4.04 -22.00
CA ALA A 226 -10.17 5.03 -22.80
C ALA A 226 -8.65 4.89 -22.60
N LEU A 227 -8.25 4.54 -21.38
CA LEU A 227 -6.87 4.24 -20.97
C LEU A 227 -6.89 3.04 -20.02
N GLY A 228 -5.85 2.23 -20.07
CA GLY A 228 -5.62 1.12 -19.17
C GLY A 228 -4.33 1.29 -18.38
N ILE A 229 -4.27 0.77 -17.16
CA ILE A 229 -3.08 0.80 -16.31
C ILE A 229 -2.68 -0.63 -15.94
N GLY A 230 -1.49 -1.03 -16.38
CA GLY A 230 -0.91 -2.32 -16.06
C GLY A 230 0.51 -2.19 -15.49
N THR A 231 1.15 -3.35 -15.28
CA THR A 231 2.53 -3.45 -14.79
C THR A 231 3.41 -4.24 -15.75
N ASP A 232 4.71 -3.95 -15.80
CA ASP A 232 5.69 -4.60 -16.68
C ASP A 232 7.03 -4.85 -15.98
N ILE A 233 7.35 -6.13 -15.76
CA ILE A 233 8.68 -6.59 -15.30
C ILE A 233 9.41 -7.45 -16.35
N GLY A 234 8.67 -8.00 -17.32
CA GLY A 234 9.20 -8.90 -18.37
C GLY A 234 8.51 -8.81 -19.73
N GLY A 235 7.59 -7.84 -19.92
CA GLY A 235 6.72 -7.74 -21.11
C GLY A 235 5.25 -7.53 -20.80
N SER A 236 4.89 -7.43 -19.52
CA SER A 236 3.51 -7.58 -19.07
C SER A 236 2.52 -6.51 -19.50
N VAL A 237 2.92 -5.37 -20.08
CA VAL A 237 2.01 -4.46 -20.83
C VAL A 237 2.25 -4.51 -22.33
N ARG A 238 3.46 -4.85 -22.76
CA ARG A 238 3.87 -4.89 -24.17
C ARG A 238 3.27 -6.07 -24.91
N VAL A 239 3.24 -7.25 -24.30
CA VAL A 239 2.71 -8.45 -24.95
C VAL A 239 1.18 -8.43 -25.04
N PRO A 240 0.42 -8.07 -23.98
CA PRO A 240 -1.02 -7.89 -24.13
C PRO A 240 -1.40 -6.84 -25.17
N ALA A 241 -0.64 -5.74 -25.26
CA ALA A 241 -0.86 -4.75 -26.30
C ALA A 241 -0.62 -5.30 -27.71
N ALA A 242 0.47 -6.06 -27.90
CA ALA A 242 0.77 -6.72 -29.17
C ALA A 242 -0.34 -7.72 -29.57
N PHE A 243 -0.80 -8.55 -28.63
CA PHE A 243 -1.77 -9.62 -28.90
C PHE A 243 -3.19 -9.09 -29.13
N CYS A 244 -3.59 -8.05 -28.40
CA CYS A 244 -4.95 -7.50 -28.46
C CYS A 244 -5.06 -6.26 -29.38
N GLY A 245 -3.96 -5.80 -29.97
CA GLY A 245 -3.97 -4.73 -30.97
C GLY A 245 -4.10 -3.33 -30.37
N SER A 246 -3.49 -3.08 -29.21
CA SER A 246 -3.44 -1.78 -28.55
C SER A 246 -2.01 -1.22 -28.49
N TYR A 247 -1.86 -0.01 -27.96
CA TYR A 247 -0.59 0.64 -27.73
C TYR A 247 -0.20 0.50 -26.27
N SER A 248 1.09 0.44 -25.98
CA SER A 248 1.58 0.55 -24.61
C SER A 248 2.92 1.27 -24.54
N LEU A 249 3.25 1.80 -23.38
CA LEU A 249 4.53 2.45 -23.10
C LEU A 249 5.09 1.94 -21.77
N ARG A 250 6.05 1.01 -21.86
CA ARG A 250 6.89 0.64 -20.72
C ARG A 250 7.92 1.75 -20.52
N THR A 251 7.88 2.44 -19.38
CA THR A 251 8.89 3.46 -19.05
C THR A 251 10.16 2.82 -18.51
N THR A 252 11.25 3.60 -18.47
CA THR A 252 12.38 3.34 -17.58
C THR A 252 11.88 3.19 -16.13
N ALA A 253 12.53 2.33 -15.35
CA ALA A 253 12.24 2.20 -13.93
C ALA A 253 12.38 3.55 -13.20
N LEU A 254 11.65 3.70 -12.10
CA LEU A 254 11.56 4.93 -11.31
C LEU A 254 11.06 6.17 -12.07
N ARG A 255 10.47 6.01 -13.27
CA ARG A 255 9.85 7.14 -13.97
C ARG A 255 8.43 7.41 -13.49
N ASN A 256 7.64 6.35 -13.41
CA ASN A 256 6.26 6.40 -12.97
C ASN A 256 6.16 5.88 -11.53
N PRO A 257 5.26 6.43 -10.70
CA PRO A 257 5.07 5.98 -9.33
C PRO A 257 4.66 4.50 -9.27
N TYR A 258 5.19 3.79 -8.30
CA TYR A 258 4.92 2.36 -8.05
C TYR A 258 4.33 2.11 -6.65
N LYS A 259 4.29 3.12 -5.78
CA LYS A 259 3.75 3.03 -4.42
C LYS A 259 2.29 2.57 -4.42
N GLY A 260 1.98 1.57 -3.59
CA GLY A 260 0.64 1.00 -3.41
C GLY A 260 0.30 -0.16 -4.35
N VAL A 261 1.29 -0.71 -5.06
CA VAL A 261 1.16 -1.98 -5.78
C VAL A 261 1.38 -3.13 -4.80
N CYS A 262 0.46 -4.10 -4.78
CA CYS A 262 0.57 -5.28 -3.95
C CYS A 262 1.17 -6.43 -4.77
N LEU A 263 2.35 -6.95 -4.42
CA LEU A 263 2.95 -8.13 -5.05
C LEU A 263 3.85 -8.84 -4.03
N PRO A 264 4.09 -10.16 -4.18
CA PRO A 264 5.07 -10.86 -3.36
C PRO A 264 6.50 -10.42 -3.69
N GLY A 265 7.42 -10.59 -2.75
CA GLY A 265 8.85 -10.33 -2.98
C GLY A 265 9.25 -8.85 -2.89
N GLY A 266 8.59 -8.09 -1.99
CA GLY A 266 8.99 -6.72 -1.69
C GLY A 266 10.49 -6.61 -1.35
N GLY A 267 11.14 -5.56 -1.83
CA GLY A 267 12.58 -5.33 -1.67
C GLY A 267 13.48 -5.91 -2.78
N GLN A 268 12.91 -6.55 -3.81
CA GLN A 268 13.66 -6.88 -5.02
C GLN A 268 13.95 -5.61 -5.83
N GLU A 269 15.25 -5.31 -6.00
CA GLU A 269 15.73 -4.11 -6.71
C GLU A 269 16.50 -4.45 -8.00
N SER A 270 16.75 -5.74 -8.25
CA SER A 270 17.60 -6.21 -9.35
C SER A 270 16.94 -6.07 -10.72
N VAL A 271 15.62 -6.25 -10.80
CA VAL A 271 14.81 -6.06 -12.02
C VAL A 271 13.52 -5.37 -11.60
N ARG A 272 13.53 -4.04 -11.65
CA ARG A 272 12.40 -3.24 -11.19
C ARG A 272 11.21 -3.36 -12.14
N CYS A 273 10.07 -3.69 -11.57
CA CYS A 273 8.78 -3.59 -12.24
C CYS A 273 8.38 -2.12 -12.41
N VAL A 274 7.58 -1.81 -13.43
CA VAL A 274 7.04 -0.47 -13.66
C VAL A 274 5.54 -0.49 -13.85
N ILE A 275 4.84 0.57 -13.42
CA ILE A 275 3.46 0.85 -13.83
C ILE A 275 3.50 1.54 -15.19
N SER A 276 2.66 1.11 -16.13
CA SER A 276 2.70 1.56 -17.51
C SER A 276 1.30 1.59 -18.15
N PRO A 277 1.02 2.60 -19.00
CA PRO A 277 -0.28 2.73 -19.65
C PRO A 277 -0.43 1.80 -20.85
N LEU A 278 -1.67 1.39 -21.09
CA LEU A 278 -2.17 0.87 -22.35
C LEU A 278 -3.20 1.85 -22.92
N ALA A 279 -3.22 2.02 -24.24
CA ALA A 279 -4.11 2.98 -24.91
C ALA A 279 -4.45 2.52 -26.34
N ASN A 280 -5.33 3.26 -27.03
CA ASN A 280 -5.65 3.00 -28.45
C ASN A 280 -4.96 3.96 -29.42
N SER A 281 -4.13 4.88 -28.94
CA SER A 281 -3.32 5.77 -29.78
C SER A 281 -2.04 6.25 -29.07
N VAL A 282 -1.07 6.73 -29.85
CA VAL A 282 0.16 7.36 -29.31
C VAL A 282 -0.16 8.67 -28.58
N GLY A 283 -1.15 9.42 -29.07
CA GLY A 283 -1.59 10.66 -28.43
C GLY A 283 -2.10 10.44 -27.01
N ASP A 284 -2.82 9.34 -26.79
CA ASP A 284 -3.37 8.97 -25.49
C ASP A 284 -2.28 8.50 -24.52
N LEU A 285 -1.22 7.83 -25.00
CA LEU A 285 -0.03 7.54 -24.18
C LEU A 285 0.65 8.83 -23.72
N ASN A 286 0.78 9.81 -24.61
CA ASN A 286 1.36 11.11 -24.26
C ASN A 286 0.46 11.89 -23.26
N LEU A 287 -0.85 11.84 -23.46
CA LEU A 287 -1.83 12.43 -22.53
C LEU A 287 -1.66 11.84 -21.13
N PHE A 288 -1.64 10.51 -21.00
CA PHE A 288 -1.45 9.83 -19.72
C PHE A 288 -0.13 10.25 -19.04
N GLN A 289 0.99 10.20 -19.76
CA GLN A 289 2.30 10.51 -19.16
C GLN A 289 2.41 11.96 -18.71
N SER A 290 1.90 12.90 -19.50
CA SER A 290 1.86 14.30 -19.08
C SER A 290 0.97 14.50 -17.85
N ALA A 291 -0.24 13.93 -17.85
CA ALA A 291 -1.18 14.04 -16.74
C ALA A 291 -0.61 13.52 -15.41
N VAL A 292 0.19 12.45 -15.44
CA VAL A 292 0.82 11.88 -14.24
C VAL A 292 2.05 12.67 -13.81
N LEU A 293 2.97 12.95 -14.74
CA LEU A 293 4.30 13.50 -14.38
C LEU A 293 4.30 15.01 -14.17
N ASP A 294 3.34 15.75 -14.73
CA ASP A 294 3.19 17.19 -14.45
C ASP A 294 2.68 17.46 -13.03
N GLN A 295 2.21 16.43 -12.32
CA GLN A 295 1.85 16.50 -10.90
C GLN A 295 3.04 16.23 -9.96
N GLU A 296 4.26 16.12 -10.50
CA GLU A 296 5.50 16.00 -9.73
C GLU A 296 5.48 14.84 -8.69
N PRO A 297 5.18 13.59 -9.11
CA PRO A 297 4.97 12.47 -8.18
C PRO A 297 6.18 12.12 -7.31
N TRP A 298 7.37 12.56 -7.70
CA TRP A 298 8.61 12.41 -6.94
C TRP A 298 8.62 13.20 -5.61
N GLU A 299 7.73 14.17 -5.44
CA GLU A 299 7.53 14.85 -4.14
C GLU A 299 6.85 13.93 -3.10
N ILE A 300 6.18 12.85 -3.55
CA ILE A 300 5.49 11.88 -2.69
C ILE A 300 6.24 10.55 -2.64
N GLU A 301 6.74 10.08 -3.79
CA GLU A 301 7.55 8.87 -3.91
C GLU A 301 8.97 9.27 -4.29
N THR A 302 9.76 9.63 -3.27
CA THR A 302 11.10 10.23 -3.39
C THR A 302 12.15 9.40 -4.14
N PRO A 303 12.05 8.05 -4.30
CA PRO A 303 12.95 7.32 -5.18
C PRO A 303 12.77 7.60 -6.68
N LEU A 304 11.65 8.23 -7.09
CA LEU A 304 11.41 8.54 -8.49
C LEU A 304 12.41 9.55 -9.03
N VAL A 305 12.76 9.42 -10.32
CA VAL A 305 13.61 10.40 -10.99
C VAL A 305 12.79 11.68 -11.23
N PRO A 306 13.19 12.84 -10.68
CA PRO A 306 12.43 14.08 -10.75
C PRO A 306 12.57 14.75 -12.13
N LEU A 307 12.00 14.11 -13.15
CA LEU A 307 12.12 14.52 -14.54
C LEU A 307 10.74 14.77 -15.17
N PRO A 308 10.37 16.04 -15.44
CA PRO A 308 9.07 16.36 -16.04
C PRO A 308 8.94 15.77 -17.45
N TRP A 309 7.70 15.66 -17.92
CA TRP A 309 7.43 15.17 -19.27
C TRP A 309 7.89 16.20 -20.32
N ARG A 310 8.91 15.84 -21.10
CA ARG A 310 9.48 16.72 -22.13
C ARG A 310 8.57 16.75 -23.35
N ARG A 311 7.99 17.91 -23.63
CA ARG A 311 7.19 18.16 -24.83
C ARG A 311 8.11 18.61 -25.96
N LEU A 312 8.43 17.68 -26.85
CA LEU A 312 9.32 17.93 -27.99
C LEU A 312 8.50 18.13 -29.27
N ALA A 313 9.02 18.94 -30.20
CA ALA A 313 8.49 18.98 -31.55
C ALA A 313 8.68 17.62 -32.24
N PRO A 314 7.78 17.21 -33.16
CA PRO A 314 7.96 15.99 -33.93
C PRO A 314 9.32 15.98 -34.65
N LEU A 315 10.03 14.86 -34.51
CA LEU A 315 11.31 14.66 -35.16
C LEU A 315 11.13 14.64 -36.68
N GLN A 316 12.01 15.32 -37.38
CA GLN A 316 12.04 15.37 -38.84
C GLN A 316 12.78 14.14 -39.40
N PRO A 317 12.43 13.67 -40.61
CA PRO A 317 13.18 12.63 -41.29
C PRO A 317 14.68 12.95 -41.38
N GLY A 318 15.53 11.94 -41.19
CA GLY A 318 16.99 12.09 -41.16
C GLY A 318 17.60 12.53 -39.81
N GLN A 319 16.79 12.92 -38.82
CA GLN A 319 17.29 13.24 -37.46
C GLN A 319 17.56 12.02 -36.58
N VAL A 320 17.01 10.84 -36.95
CA VAL A 320 17.13 9.61 -36.16
C VAL A 320 17.46 8.41 -37.02
N THR A 321 18.18 7.47 -36.43
CA THR A 321 18.50 6.17 -37.00
C THR A 321 17.80 5.06 -36.21
N ILE A 322 17.04 4.23 -36.91
CA ILE A 322 16.36 3.06 -36.35
C ILE A 322 17.15 1.80 -36.73
N GLY A 323 17.64 1.09 -35.71
CA GLY A 323 18.21 -0.25 -35.85
C GLY A 323 17.10 -1.30 -35.84
N VAL A 324 17.14 -2.27 -36.75
CA VAL A 324 16.14 -3.33 -36.85
C VAL A 324 16.74 -4.64 -36.36
N ILE A 325 16.17 -5.18 -35.28
CA ILE A 325 16.41 -6.56 -34.85
C ILE A 325 15.31 -7.39 -35.51
N TRP A 326 15.69 -8.20 -36.50
CA TRP A 326 14.76 -9.10 -37.20
C TRP A 326 14.43 -10.34 -36.38
N ASP A 327 15.36 -10.76 -35.53
CA ASP A 327 15.39 -12.00 -34.76
C ASP A 327 16.32 -11.76 -33.56
N ASP A 328 16.04 -12.34 -32.40
CA ASP A 328 16.87 -12.20 -31.19
C ASP A 328 18.15 -13.06 -31.21
N GLY A 329 18.32 -13.84 -32.28
CA GLY A 329 19.48 -14.72 -32.48
C GLY A 329 19.33 -16.07 -31.78
N LEU A 330 18.22 -16.30 -31.07
CA LEU A 330 17.95 -17.52 -30.32
C LEU A 330 16.69 -18.23 -30.83
N VAL A 331 15.57 -17.52 -30.97
CA VAL A 331 14.29 -18.06 -31.43
C VAL A 331 13.71 -17.24 -32.56
N HIS A 332 13.53 -17.87 -33.71
CA HIS A 332 13.11 -17.17 -34.92
C HIS A 332 11.64 -16.75 -34.86
N PRO A 333 11.30 -15.49 -35.22
CA PRO A 333 9.92 -15.06 -35.28
C PRO A 333 9.13 -15.80 -36.35
N HIS A 334 7.83 -15.95 -36.12
CA HIS A 334 6.92 -16.56 -37.08
C HIS A 334 6.76 -15.66 -38.32
N PRO A 335 6.45 -16.25 -39.49
CA PRO A 335 6.21 -15.49 -40.73
C PRO A 335 5.35 -14.22 -40.61
N PRO A 336 4.19 -14.19 -39.90
CA PRO A 336 3.40 -12.98 -39.78
C PRO A 336 4.12 -11.83 -39.05
N VAL A 337 5.02 -12.16 -38.12
CA VAL A 337 5.79 -11.16 -37.35
C VAL A 337 6.90 -10.57 -38.23
N LEU A 338 7.61 -11.40 -39.00
CA LEU A 338 8.62 -10.94 -39.97
C LEU A 338 8.00 -10.07 -41.06
N ARG A 339 6.81 -10.45 -41.56
CA ARG A 339 6.05 -9.62 -42.51
C ARG A 339 5.64 -8.28 -41.89
N ALA A 340 5.23 -8.27 -40.63
CA ALA A 340 4.88 -7.06 -39.90
C ALA A 340 6.09 -6.12 -39.72
N LEU A 341 7.27 -6.66 -39.40
CA LEU A 341 8.53 -5.91 -39.34
C LEU A 341 8.91 -5.35 -40.71
N THR A 342 8.84 -6.17 -41.75
CA THR A 342 9.14 -5.76 -43.14
C THR A 342 8.26 -4.59 -43.57
N HIS A 343 6.97 -4.65 -43.25
CA HIS A 343 6.01 -3.57 -43.51
C HIS A 343 6.34 -2.29 -42.73
N ALA A 344 6.69 -2.40 -41.46
CA ALA A 344 7.09 -1.25 -40.64
C ALA A 344 8.38 -0.60 -41.20
N VAL A 345 9.38 -1.40 -41.54
CA VAL A 345 10.63 -0.94 -42.17
C VAL A 345 10.37 -0.23 -43.50
N ALA A 346 9.50 -0.79 -44.35
CA ALA A 346 9.13 -0.17 -45.61
C ALA A 346 8.48 1.21 -45.40
N LYS A 347 7.58 1.34 -44.42
CA LYS A 347 6.95 2.62 -44.06
C LYS A 347 7.95 3.63 -43.51
N LEU A 348 8.87 3.22 -42.65
CA LEU A 348 9.92 4.09 -42.10
C LEU A 348 10.85 4.60 -43.21
N LYS A 349 11.28 3.72 -44.12
CA LYS A 349 12.08 4.11 -45.29
C LYS A 349 11.32 5.06 -46.22
N ALA A 350 10.03 4.81 -46.47
CA ALA A 350 9.17 5.70 -47.26
C ALA A 350 9.01 7.09 -46.61
N ALA A 351 9.02 7.15 -45.28
CA ALA A 351 9.03 8.40 -44.51
C ALA A 351 10.43 9.04 -44.40
N SER A 352 11.43 8.56 -45.17
CA SER A 352 12.82 9.07 -45.17
C SER A 352 13.53 8.97 -43.80
N VAL A 353 13.12 8.03 -42.96
CA VAL A 353 13.85 7.69 -41.71
C VAL A 353 15.02 6.78 -42.06
N ARG A 354 16.19 7.02 -41.45
CA ARG A 354 17.36 6.15 -41.64
C ARG A 354 17.11 4.83 -40.90
N VAL A 355 17.11 3.72 -41.64
CA VAL A 355 16.91 2.37 -41.08
C VAL A 355 18.12 1.51 -41.42
N ILE A 356 18.70 0.85 -40.42
CA ILE A 356 19.82 -0.08 -40.57
C ILE A 356 19.50 -1.41 -39.88
N ASP A 357 20.09 -2.50 -40.34
CA ASP A 357 20.03 -3.76 -39.59
C ASP A 357 20.86 -3.65 -38.31
N PHE A 358 20.36 -4.22 -37.23
CA PHE A 358 21.03 -4.24 -35.93
C PHE A 358 21.09 -5.67 -35.42
N GLU A 359 22.29 -6.24 -35.41
CA GLU A 359 22.51 -7.57 -34.83
C GLU A 359 22.30 -7.52 -33.31
N PRO A 360 21.47 -8.40 -32.71
CA PRO A 360 21.29 -8.48 -31.26
C PRO A 360 22.62 -8.70 -30.55
N TYR A 361 22.79 -8.08 -29.38
CA TYR A 361 24.02 -8.19 -28.59
C TYR A 361 23.83 -9.14 -27.41
N ASP A 362 24.34 -10.35 -27.55
CA ASP A 362 24.44 -11.38 -26.50
C ASP A 362 23.16 -11.54 -25.67
N HIS A 363 22.04 -11.81 -26.36
CA HIS A 363 20.73 -11.96 -25.72
C HIS A 363 20.67 -13.19 -24.81
N MET A 364 21.54 -14.19 -25.00
CA MET A 364 21.64 -15.33 -24.08
C MET A 364 22.18 -14.90 -22.72
N GLU A 365 23.27 -14.12 -22.67
CA GLU A 365 23.77 -13.56 -21.41
C GLU A 365 22.70 -12.70 -20.72
N GLY A 366 21.98 -11.88 -21.49
CA GLY A 366 20.84 -11.10 -20.97
C GLY A 366 19.75 -11.98 -20.36
N PHE A 367 19.45 -13.13 -20.97
CA PHE A 367 18.49 -14.11 -20.47
C PHE A 367 18.99 -14.82 -19.20
N ASP A 368 20.24 -15.27 -19.19
CA ASP A 368 20.86 -15.95 -18.05
C ASP A 368 20.86 -15.05 -16.80
N ILE A 369 21.17 -13.76 -16.97
CA ILE A 369 21.10 -12.79 -15.89
C ILE A 369 19.66 -12.60 -15.41
N ILE A 370 18.73 -12.26 -16.31
CA ILE A 370 17.38 -11.85 -15.91
C ILE A 370 16.55 -13.01 -15.34
N SER A 371 16.70 -14.21 -15.89
CA SER A 371 15.97 -15.40 -15.43
C SER A 371 16.31 -15.74 -13.97
N ALA A 372 17.59 -15.65 -13.59
CA ALA A 372 18.04 -15.82 -12.21
C ALA A 372 17.52 -14.69 -11.29
N LEU A 373 17.49 -13.45 -11.78
CA LEU A 373 17.06 -12.28 -11.00
C LEU A 373 15.54 -12.15 -10.81
N TYR A 374 14.72 -12.85 -11.60
CA TYR A 374 13.27 -12.92 -11.34
C TYR A 374 12.92 -13.69 -10.06
N PHE A 375 13.70 -14.72 -9.73
CA PHE A 375 13.46 -15.60 -8.59
C PHE A 375 14.72 -15.79 -7.73
N PRO A 376 15.26 -14.71 -7.14
CA PRO A 376 16.49 -14.78 -6.36
C PRO A 376 16.35 -15.68 -5.12
N ASP A 377 15.13 -15.88 -4.63
CA ASP A 377 14.79 -16.74 -3.49
C ASP A 377 14.35 -18.16 -3.90
N ALA A 378 14.65 -18.59 -5.13
CA ALA A 378 14.17 -19.84 -5.73
C ALA A 378 12.62 -19.95 -5.82
N ALA A 379 11.95 -18.80 -5.97
CA ALA A 379 10.50 -18.64 -5.99
C ALA A 379 9.81 -19.11 -4.70
N ARG A 380 10.56 -19.18 -3.59
CA ARG A 380 10.05 -19.67 -2.30
C ARG A 380 8.91 -18.81 -1.80
N THR A 381 9.05 -17.48 -1.86
CA THR A 381 8.00 -16.54 -1.43
C THR A 381 6.67 -16.82 -2.14
N GLN A 382 6.70 -17.01 -3.46
CA GLN A 382 5.49 -17.27 -4.25
C GLN A 382 4.92 -18.67 -3.96
N LYS A 383 5.77 -19.69 -3.83
CA LYS A 383 5.36 -21.07 -3.50
C LYS A 383 4.72 -21.14 -2.12
N ASP A 384 5.31 -20.51 -1.10
CA ASP A 384 4.79 -20.49 0.27
C ASP A 384 3.39 -19.84 0.33
N ILE A 385 3.12 -18.82 -0.50
CA ILE A 385 1.79 -18.18 -0.57
C ILE A 385 0.77 -19.13 -1.22
N LEU A 386 1.13 -19.83 -2.30
CA LEU A 386 0.25 -20.80 -2.96
C LEU A 386 -0.06 -21.99 -2.04
N GLU A 387 0.91 -22.42 -1.24
CA GLU A 387 0.72 -23.50 -0.25
C GLU A 387 -0.29 -23.12 0.85
N LYS A 388 -0.33 -21.85 1.27
CA LYS A 388 -1.27 -21.38 2.32
C LYS A 388 -2.74 -21.57 1.92
N SER A 389 -3.08 -21.37 0.65
CA SER A 389 -4.45 -21.59 0.14
C SER A 389 -4.68 -23.04 -0.28
N GLY A 390 -3.63 -23.77 -0.67
CA GLY A 390 -3.74 -25.10 -1.26
C GLY A 390 -4.34 -25.08 -2.66
N GLU A 391 -4.28 -23.94 -3.35
CA GLU A 391 -4.77 -23.79 -4.72
C GLU A 391 -3.92 -24.57 -5.74
N PRO A 392 -4.51 -25.06 -6.84
CA PRO A 392 -3.72 -25.72 -7.89
C PRO A 392 -2.78 -24.72 -8.58
N ILE A 393 -1.52 -25.11 -8.70
CA ILE A 393 -0.51 -24.35 -9.46
C ILE A 393 -0.79 -24.53 -10.97
N ALA A 394 -0.92 -23.42 -11.68
CA ALA A 394 -1.10 -23.44 -13.13
C ALA A 394 0.18 -23.88 -13.85
N ALA A 395 0.04 -24.57 -14.99
CA ALA A 395 1.18 -25.12 -15.73
C ALA A 395 2.22 -24.05 -16.16
N LEU A 396 1.77 -22.85 -16.54
CA LEU A 396 2.69 -21.75 -16.86
C LEU A 396 3.34 -21.13 -15.61
N THR A 397 2.66 -21.14 -14.47
CA THR A 397 3.24 -20.76 -13.18
C THR A 397 4.36 -21.72 -12.79
N GLU A 398 4.12 -23.03 -12.92
CA GLU A 398 5.11 -24.07 -12.67
C GLU A 398 6.31 -23.97 -13.64
N TRP A 399 6.05 -23.74 -14.92
CA TRP A 399 7.09 -23.49 -15.92
C TRP A 399 7.93 -22.24 -15.58
N ALA A 400 7.28 -21.13 -15.21
CA ALA A 400 7.97 -19.89 -14.84
C ALA A 400 8.85 -20.09 -13.60
N PHE A 401 8.36 -20.77 -12.56
CA PHE A 401 9.16 -21.12 -11.39
C PHE A 401 10.30 -22.08 -11.71
N GLY A 402 10.18 -22.88 -12.77
CA GLY A 402 11.25 -23.73 -13.29
C GLY A 402 12.45 -22.96 -13.85
N LEU A 403 12.31 -21.65 -14.11
CA LEU A 403 13.43 -20.78 -14.47
C LEU A 403 14.30 -20.41 -13.26
N ALA A 404 13.78 -20.58 -12.04
CA ALA A 404 14.52 -20.31 -10.82
C ALA A 404 15.64 -21.35 -10.62
N ARG A 405 16.73 -20.93 -9.99
CA ARG A 405 17.75 -21.89 -9.52
C ARG A 405 17.15 -22.83 -8.47
N PRO A 406 17.69 -24.06 -8.31
CA PRO A 406 17.22 -25.00 -7.29
C PRO A 406 17.33 -24.45 -5.87
N GLU A 407 18.39 -23.68 -5.60
CA GLU A 407 18.66 -23.04 -4.31
C GLU A 407 18.60 -21.51 -4.43
N PRO A 408 18.21 -20.79 -3.36
CA PRO A 408 18.26 -19.35 -3.32
C PRO A 408 19.66 -18.81 -3.61
N LEU A 409 19.74 -17.65 -4.27
CA LEU A 409 20.97 -16.91 -4.42
C LEU A 409 21.48 -16.45 -3.06
N SER A 410 22.76 -16.67 -2.80
CA SER A 410 23.44 -15.96 -1.73
C SER A 410 23.55 -14.46 -2.06
N ILE A 411 23.75 -13.63 -1.03
CA ILE A 411 23.95 -12.18 -1.22
C ILE A 411 25.08 -11.89 -2.22
N PRO A 412 26.27 -12.52 -2.13
CA PRO A 412 27.35 -12.30 -3.11
C PRO A 412 26.97 -12.71 -4.53
N GLU A 413 26.23 -13.81 -4.72
CA GLU A 413 25.78 -14.23 -6.07
C GLU A 413 24.78 -13.23 -6.66
N ASN A 414 23.88 -12.69 -5.84
CA ASN A 414 22.97 -11.63 -6.28
C ASN A 414 23.73 -10.37 -6.68
N TRP A 415 24.72 -9.95 -5.88
CA TRP A 415 25.57 -8.79 -6.22
C TRP A 415 26.36 -9.00 -7.51
N GLU A 416 26.91 -10.20 -7.73
CA GLU A 416 27.60 -10.54 -8.97
C GLU A 416 26.67 -10.44 -10.18
N LEU A 417 25.43 -10.95 -10.07
CA LEU A 417 24.44 -10.81 -11.13
C LEU A 417 24.05 -9.35 -11.40
N ASN A 418 23.96 -8.51 -10.35
CA ASN A 418 23.73 -7.07 -10.52
C ASN A 418 24.91 -6.39 -11.23
N MET A 419 26.16 -6.77 -10.90
CA MET A 419 27.36 -6.26 -11.59
C MET A 419 27.37 -6.67 -13.07
N ARG A 420 27.09 -7.96 -13.37
CA ARG A 420 26.96 -8.47 -14.74
C ARG A 420 25.85 -7.75 -15.52
N ARG A 421 24.69 -7.53 -14.90
CA ARG A 421 23.59 -6.74 -15.48
C ARG A 421 24.05 -5.34 -15.88
N ASP A 422 24.75 -4.64 -14.99
CA ASP A 422 25.14 -3.25 -15.24
C ASP A 422 26.24 -3.17 -16.32
N ALA A 423 27.17 -4.11 -16.32
CA ALA A 423 28.13 -4.27 -17.42
C ALA A 423 27.43 -4.57 -18.77
N TYR A 424 26.40 -5.43 -18.75
CA TYR A 424 25.60 -5.74 -19.94
C TYR A 424 24.86 -4.49 -20.47
N ARG A 425 24.26 -3.68 -19.58
CA ARG A 425 23.63 -2.39 -19.93
C ARG A 425 24.60 -1.44 -20.61
N GLU A 426 25.78 -1.25 -20.03
CA GLU A 426 26.82 -0.37 -20.57
C GLU A 426 27.29 -0.85 -21.95
N ALA A 427 27.53 -2.15 -22.10
CA ALA A 427 27.97 -2.73 -23.36
C ALA A 427 26.90 -2.57 -24.45
N TYR A 428 25.63 -2.85 -24.16
CA TYR A 428 24.53 -2.69 -25.11
C TYR A 428 24.38 -1.22 -25.54
N HIS A 429 24.42 -0.28 -24.59
CA HIS A 429 24.35 1.15 -24.88
C HIS A 429 25.53 1.61 -25.75
N ARG A 430 26.76 1.19 -25.41
CA ARG A 430 27.96 1.49 -26.19
C ARG A 430 27.83 1.01 -27.64
N ILE A 431 27.32 -0.20 -27.85
CA ILE A 431 27.12 -0.75 -29.20
C ILE A 431 26.08 0.03 -29.99
N MET A 432 24.97 0.44 -29.37
CA MET A 432 24.01 1.33 -30.02
C MET A 432 24.67 2.64 -30.47
N LYS A 433 25.51 3.25 -29.60
CA LYS A 433 26.24 4.49 -29.92
C LYS A 433 27.28 4.29 -31.03
N GLU A 434 28.09 3.24 -30.96
CA GLU A 434 29.12 2.91 -31.97
C GLU A 434 28.50 2.67 -33.35
N ARG A 435 27.32 2.04 -33.40
CA ARG A 435 26.56 1.81 -34.63
C ARG A 435 25.68 2.98 -35.05
N GLY A 436 25.65 4.06 -34.28
CA GLY A 436 24.87 5.27 -34.56
C GLY A 436 23.36 5.03 -34.57
N VAL A 437 22.84 4.21 -33.66
CA VAL A 437 21.42 3.86 -33.53
C VAL A 437 20.79 4.63 -32.37
N ASP A 438 19.64 5.26 -32.63
CA ASP A 438 18.87 6.01 -31.63
C ASP A 438 17.72 5.15 -31.05
N PHE A 439 17.06 4.36 -31.90
CA PHE A 439 15.94 3.50 -31.52
C PHE A 439 16.10 2.10 -32.12
N ILE A 440 15.58 1.10 -31.43
CA ILE A 440 15.51 -0.27 -31.94
C ILE A 440 14.06 -0.64 -32.25
N LEU A 441 13.84 -1.19 -33.45
CA LEU A 441 12.60 -1.85 -33.85
C LEU A 441 12.82 -3.36 -33.79
N CYS A 442 12.00 -4.09 -33.03
CA CYS A 442 12.10 -5.53 -32.86
C CYS A 442 10.71 -6.19 -32.68
N PRO A 443 10.60 -7.52 -32.77
CA PRO A 443 9.39 -8.24 -32.37
C PRO A 443 9.01 -7.96 -30.91
N ALA A 444 7.71 -7.96 -30.63
CA ALA A 444 7.18 -7.95 -29.26
C ALA A 444 6.96 -9.38 -28.70
N TYR A 445 6.88 -10.37 -29.57
CA TYR A 445 6.74 -11.79 -29.25
C TYR A 445 7.11 -12.63 -30.49
N VAL A 446 7.33 -13.93 -30.33
CA VAL A 446 7.71 -14.84 -31.43
C VAL A 446 6.62 -14.93 -32.50
N GLY A 447 5.35 -14.91 -32.10
CA GLY A 447 4.18 -15.03 -32.97
C GLY A 447 3.15 -13.91 -32.77
N ALA A 448 2.04 -13.98 -33.52
CA ALA A 448 0.97 -12.97 -33.42
C ALA A 448 0.23 -13.00 -32.06
N ALA A 449 -0.17 -14.19 -31.61
CA ALA A 449 -0.62 -14.50 -30.25
C ALA A 449 -0.41 -15.99 -29.99
N ALA A 450 -0.07 -16.35 -28.75
CA ALA A 450 0.10 -17.76 -28.37
C ALA A 450 -1.26 -18.45 -28.13
N THR A 451 -1.28 -19.78 -28.22
CA THR A 451 -2.42 -20.57 -27.72
C THR A 451 -2.50 -20.45 -26.20
N LEU A 452 -3.69 -20.66 -25.63
CA LEU A 452 -3.86 -20.72 -24.17
C LEU A 452 -2.90 -21.75 -23.55
N GLY A 453 -2.17 -21.35 -22.51
CA GLY A 453 -1.12 -22.14 -21.86
C GLY A 453 0.18 -22.28 -22.65
N GLY A 454 0.32 -21.61 -23.81
CA GLY A 454 1.44 -21.77 -24.74
C GLY A 454 2.50 -20.66 -24.72
N GLY A 455 2.34 -19.63 -23.88
CA GLY A 455 3.20 -18.45 -23.78
C GLY A 455 4.53 -18.69 -23.05
N GLN A 456 5.39 -19.58 -23.58
CA GLN A 456 6.62 -20.06 -22.94
C GLN A 456 7.91 -19.37 -23.47
N TYR A 457 7.80 -18.20 -24.09
CA TYR A 457 8.97 -17.48 -24.59
C TYR A 457 8.81 -15.96 -24.50
N PHE A 458 9.47 -15.32 -23.54
CA PHE A 458 9.30 -13.89 -23.27
C PHE A 458 10.56 -13.05 -23.49
N LEU A 459 11.60 -13.62 -24.11
CA LEU A 459 12.90 -12.95 -24.23
C LEU A 459 12.85 -11.66 -25.06
N TYR A 460 12.08 -11.66 -26.15
CA TYR A 460 11.83 -10.49 -27.01
C TYR A 460 11.41 -9.23 -26.24
N THR A 461 10.76 -9.39 -25.08
CA THR A 461 10.44 -8.27 -24.19
C THR A 461 11.37 -8.16 -22.99
N ALA A 462 11.81 -9.29 -22.41
CA ALA A 462 12.62 -9.32 -21.20
C ALA A 462 14.02 -8.69 -21.33
N ILE A 463 14.66 -8.78 -22.51
CA ILE A 463 15.95 -8.10 -22.76
C ILE A 463 15.85 -6.61 -22.45
N TRP A 464 14.73 -5.99 -22.82
CA TRP A 464 14.56 -4.58 -22.56
C TRP A 464 14.34 -4.29 -21.08
N ASN A 465 13.74 -5.21 -20.31
CA ASN A 465 13.59 -5.09 -18.86
C ASN A 465 14.95 -5.09 -18.16
N ILE A 466 15.81 -6.05 -18.47
CA ILE A 466 17.15 -6.09 -17.88
C ILE A 466 17.98 -4.88 -18.30
N LEU A 467 17.81 -4.38 -19.53
CA LEU A 467 18.44 -3.14 -20.00
C LEU A 467 17.84 -1.85 -19.41
N ASP A 468 16.68 -1.94 -18.76
CA ASP A 468 15.86 -0.82 -18.29
C ASP A 468 15.57 0.28 -19.33
N GLN A 469 15.41 -0.13 -20.59
CA GLN A 469 15.09 0.79 -21.68
C GLN A 469 13.58 1.03 -21.80
N PRO A 470 13.15 2.27 -22.09
CA PRO A 470 11.75 2.55 -22.37
C PRO A 470 11.36 1.91 -23.71
N CYS A 471 10.17 1.31 -23.77
CA CYS A 471 9.70 0.57 -24.93
C CYS A 471 8.25 0.91 -25.22
N THR A 472 7.90 1.09 -26.49
CA THR A 472 6.50 1.19 -26.92
C THR A 472 6.14 0.05 -27.84
N THR A 473 4.96 -0.54 -27.62
CA THR A 473 4.34 -1.50 -28.54
C THR A 473 3.22 -0.79 -29.29
N PHE A 474 3.09 -1.08 -30.58
CA PHE A 474 2.04 -0.53 -31.43
C PHE A 474 1.56 -1.57 -32.46
N PRO A 475 0.28 -1.53 -32.86
CA PRO A 475 -0.25 -2.43 -33.87
C PRO A 475 0.24 -2.03 -35.27
N THR A 476 0.56 -3.03 -36.10
CA THR A 476 0.98 -2.78 -37.51
C THR A 476 -0.20 -2.58 -38.47
N GLY A 477 -1.41 -2.90 -38.01
CA GLY A 477 -2.64 -2.93 -38.82
C GLY A 477 -2.76 -4.16 -39.73
N LEU A 478 -1.78 -5.06 -39.69
CA LEU A 478 -1.81 -6.31 -40.45
C LEU A 478 -2.50 -7.40 -39.64
N LYS A 479 -3.13 -8.34 -40.35
CA LYS A 479 -3.69 -9.58 -39.80
C LYS A 479 -2.91 -10.75 -40.35
N VAL A 480 -2.91 -11.86 -39.61
CA VAL A 480 -2.37 -13.14 -40.11
C VAL A 480 -3.16 -13.55 -41.34
N ASP A 481 -2.44 -13.89 -42.41
CA ASP A 481 -2.99 -14.36 -43.67
C ASP A 481 -2.33 -15.71 -44.02
N PRO A 482 -3.06 -16.83 -43.89
CA PRO A 482 -2.53 -18.17 -44.12
C PRO A 482 -2.01 -18.44 -45.54
N THR A 483 -2.37 -17.60 -46.51
CA THR A 483 -1.94 -17.76 -47.90
C THR A 483 -0.52 -17.26 -48.13
N ILE A 484 -0.06 -16.31 -47.32
CA ILE A 484 1.28 -15.70 -47.41
C ILE A 484 2.14 -15.98 -46.18
N ASP A 485 1.53 -16.15 -45.01
CA ASP A 485 2.20 -16.48 -43.74
C ASP A 485 2.41 -18.00 -43.62
N VAL A 486 3.08 -18.57 -44.62
CA VAL A 486 3.32 -20.01 -44.71
C VAL A 486 4.56 -20.41 -43.91
N VAL A 487 4.49 -21.58 -43.26
CA VAL A 487 5.64 -22.15 -42.54
C VAL A 487 6.71 -22.56 -43.55
N ASP A 488 7.94 -22.13 -43.30
CA ASP A 488 9.11 -22.64 -44.02
C ASP A 488 9.33 -24.12 -43.65
N LYS A 489 9.26 -24.99 -44.66
CA LYS A 489 9.41 -26.44 -44.52
C LYS A 489 10.86 -26.86 -44.37
N ASP A 490 11.78 -26.02 -44.83
CA ASP A 490 13.22 -26.26 -44.79
C ASP A 490 13.86 -25.55 -43.58
N TYR A 491 13.03 -25.11 -42.62
CA TYR A 491 13.48 -24.45 -41.40
C TYR A 491 14.32 -25.39 -40.51
N GLU A 492 15.55 -24.97 -40.24
CA GLU A 492 16.46 -25.65 -39.31
C GLU A 492 16.49 -24.91 -37.96
N PRO A 493 15.93 -25.48 -36.88
CA PRO A 493 15.90 -24.83 -35.58
C PRO A 493 17.29 -24.75 -34.94
N ARG A 494 17.58 -23.64 -34.28
CA ARG A 494 18.85 -23.39 -33.58
C ARG A 494 18.96 -24.11 -32.23
N SER A 495 17.83 -24.36 -31.59
CA SER A 495 17.72 -24.95 -30.26
C SER A 495 16.40 -25.70 -30.08
N GLU A 496 16.23 -26.39 -28.95
CA GLU A 496 14.96 -27.02 -28.59
C GLU A 496 13.85 -26.01 -28.36
N ASP A 497 14.17 -24.84 -27.78
CA ASP A 497 13.24 -23.73 -27.60
C ASP A 497 12.75 -23.20 -28.94
N ASP A 498 13.68 -22.98 -29.85
CA ASP A 498 13.40 -22.49 -31.19
C ASP A 498 12.56 -23.50 -31.98
N GLN A 499 12.89 -24.79 -31.91
CA GLN A 499 12.06 -25.83 -32.51
C GLN A 499 10.65 -25.87 -31.90
N ARG A 500 10.53 -25.74 -30.57
CA ARG A 500 9.23 -25.74 -29.88
C ARG A 500 8.39 -24.55 -30.31
N GLU A 501 8.95 -23.35 -30.31
CA GLU A 501 8.21 -22.14 -30.69
C GLU A 501 7.91 -22.12 -32.19
N TYR A 502 8.84 -22.54 -33.05
CA TYR A 502 8.61 -22.58 -34.49
C TYR A 502 7.54 -23.62 -34.89
N LYS A 503 7.44 -24.76 -34.20
CA LYS A 503 6.33 -25.72 -34.41
C LYS A 503 4.94 -25.09 -34.18
N LYS A 504 4.86 -24.04 -33.36
CA LYS A 504 3.61 -23.30 -33.11
C LYS A 504 3.20 -22.40 -34.28
N SER A 505 4.08 -22.15 -35.25
CA SER A 505 3.80 -21.36 -36.46
C SER A 505 2.89 -22.08 -37.48
N SER A 506 2.60 -23.37 -37.30
CA SER A 506 1.76 -24.10 -38.26
C SER A 506 0.34 -23.53 -38.39
N ILE A 507 -0.21 -23.54 -39.60
CA ILE A 507 -1.55 -23.00 -39.90
C ILE A 507 -2.66 -23.65 -39.04
N ARG A 508 -2.48 -24.89 -38.55
CA ARG A 508 -3.42 -25.52 -37.58
C ARG A 508 -3.44 -24.84 -36.20
N HIS A 509 -2.42 -24.07 -35.86
CA HIS A 509 -2.31 -23.28 -34.62
C HIS A 509 -2.57 -21.80 -34.87
N LEU A 510 -2.21 -21.26 -36.05
CA LEU A 510 -2.52 -19.88 -36.45
C LEU A 510 -3.98 -19.68 -36.90
N CYS A 511 -4.61 -20.72 -37.44
CA CYS A 511 -6.02 -20.80 -37.79
C CYS A 511 -6.63 -22.05 -37.16
N VAL A 512 -7.15 -21.91 -35.95
CA VAL A 512 -8.05 -22.92 -35.38
C VAL A 512 -9.36 -22.88 -36.19
N THR A 513 -9.38 -23.51 -37.36
CA THR A 513 -10.61 -23.71 -38.14
C THR A 513 -11.49 -24.76 -37.45
N GLU A 514 -12.82 -24.65 -37.61
CA GLU A 514 -13.91 -25.46 -36.99
C GLU A 514 -13.66 -26.97 -36.86
N ALA A 515 -12.80 -27.55 -37.70
CA ALA A 515 -12.54 -28.99 -37.73
C ALA A 515 -11.73 -29.54 -36.53
N ALA A 516 -11.07 -28.71 -35.71
CA ALA A 516 -10.16 -29.21 -34.66
C ALA A 516 -10.86 -29.59 -33.33
N MET A 517 -12.12 -29.21 -33.09
CA MET A 517 -12.80 -29.49 -31.81
C MET A 517 -13.44 -30.89 -31.71
N THR A 518 -13.45 -31.69 -32.78
CA THR A 518 -14.09 -33.03 -32.76
C THR A 518 -13.23 -34.17 -32.19
N LYS A 519 -12.01 -33.89 -31.70
CA LYS A 519 -11.13 -34.95 -31.15
C LYS A 519 -10.55 -34.68 -29.75
N ALA A 520 -11.14 -33.80 -28.96
CA ALA A 520 -10.84 -33.75 -27.53
C ALA A 520 -11.56 -34.91 -26.81
N ARG A 521 -10.90 -36.07 -26.69
CA ARG A 521 -11.40 -37.20 -25.88
C ARG A 521 -11.34 -36.82 -24.39
N LEU A 522 -12.50 -36.84 -23.73
CA LEU A 522 -12.70 -36.62 -22.29
C LEU A 522 -11.69 -37.41 -21.45
N ARG A 523 -10.94 -36.73 -20.56
CA ARG A 523 -10.14 -37.38 -19.53
C ARG A 523 -11.04 -37.79 -18.36
N ALA A 524 -11.42 -39.07 -18.28
CA ALA A 524 -11.98 -39.64 -17.06
C ALA A 524 -10.90 -40.43 -16.30
N LYS A 525 -10.58 -40.03 -15.06
CA LYS A 525 -9.82 -40.85 -14.10
C LYS A 525 -10.82 -41.72 -13.33
N THR A 526 -11.11 -42.93 -13.81
CA THR A 526 -11.80 -43.96 -13.01
C THR A 526 -10.85 -45.14 -12.75
N GLY A 527 -10.82 -45.62 -11.51
CA GLY A 527 -10.00 -46.76 -11.08
C GLY A 527 -10.82 -48.05 -10.98
N CYS A 528 -10.14 -49.18 -10.75
CA CYS A 528 -10.80 -50.48 -10.51
C CYS A 528 -11.63 -50.41 -9.22
N PHE A 529 -12.92 -50.75 -9.25
CA PHE A 529 -13.77 -50.73 -8.05
C PHE A 529 -13.37 -51.78 -7.01
N THR A 530 -12.71 -52.86 -7.42
CA THR A 530 -12.29 -53.91 -6.49
C THR A 530 -11.09 -53.52 -5.63
N CYS A 531 -10.18 -52.68 -6.14
CA CYS A 531 -8.93 -52.36 -5.41
C CYS A 531 -8.58 -50.88 -5.34
N GLU A 532 -9.28 -50.02 -6.09
CA GLU A 532 -9.16 -48.55 -6.16
C GLU A 532 -7.77 -47.97 -6.45
N ARG A 533 -6.75 -48.81 -6.61
CA ARG A 533 -5.35 -48.40 -6.72
C ARG A 533 -4.83 -48.30 -8.15
N ARG A 534 -5.40 -49.03 -9.11
CA ARG A 534 -4.99 -48.99 -10.52
C ARG A 534 -5.97 -48.14 -11.33
N LYS A 535 -5.43 -47.17 -12.10
CA LYS A 535 -6.15 -46.31 -13.04
C LYS A 535 -5.89 -46.78 -14.48
N VAL A 536 -6.92 -46.76 -15.33
CA VAL A 536 -6.80 -47.16 -16.74
C VAL A 536 -6.23 -46.00 -17.56
N LYS A 537 -5.25 -46.26 -18.44
CA LYS A 537 -4.75 -45.25 -19.39
C LYS A 537 -5.66 -45.21 -20.63
N CYS A 538 -5.75 -44.05 -21.28
CA CYS A 538 -6.55 -43.90 -22.51
C CYS A 538 -6.12 -44.93 -23.57
N GLY A 539 -7.05 -45.81 -23.97
CA GLY A 539 -6.84 -46.82 -25.02
C GLY A 539 -6.42 -48.21 -24.53
N GLU A 540 -6.32 -48.46 -23.22
CA GLU A 540 -5.97 -49.77 -22.66
C GLU A 540 -7.23 -50.65 -22.48
N GLU A 541 -7.38 -51.72 -23.28
CA GLU A 541 -8.53 -52.62 -23.17
C GLU A 541 -8.34 -53.65 -22.02
N ARG A 542 -9.16 -53.48 -20.96
CA ARG A 542 -9.38 -54.38 -19.80
C ARG A 542 -8.12 -54.92 -19.09
N PRO A 543 -7.44 -54.10 -18.27
CA PRO A 543 -6.32 -54.57 -17.48
C PRO A 543 -6.73 -55.44 -16.27
N SER A 544 -6.01 -56.54 -16.03
CA SER A 544 -6.02 -57.27 -14.76
C SER A 544 -5.18 -56.51 -13.72
N CYS A 545 -5.74 -56.19 -12.55
CA CYS A 545 -4.98 -55.55 -11.47
C CYS A 545 -4.09 -56.59 -10.77
N ARG A 546 -2.79 -56.29 -10.64
CA ARG A 546 -1.81 -57.17 -9.96
C ARG A 546 -2.27 -57.56 -8.54
N ASN A 547 -2.85 -56.62 -7.78
CA ASN A 547 -3.37 -56.91 -6.44
C ASN A 547 -4.61 -57.80 -6.47
N CYS A 548 -5.56 -57.56 -7.35
CA CYS A 548 -6.75 -58.42 -7.46
C CYS A 548 -6.35 -59.85 -7.85
N ALA A 549 -5.40 -60.01 -8.78
CA ALA A 549 -4.86 -61.31 -9.17
C ALA A 549 -4.15 -62.04 -8.02
N VAL A 550 -3.33 -61.33 -7.22
CA VAL A 550 -2.61 -61.91 -6.07
C VAL A 550 -3.57 -62.41 -4.98
N PHE A 551 -4.69 -61.74 -4.76
CA PHE A 551 -5.67 -62.11 -3.73
C PHE A 551 -6.85 -62.94 -4.25
N GLY A 552 -6.77 -63.44 -5.49
CA GLY A 552 -7.83 -64.26 -6.09
C GLY A 552 -9.17 -63.54 -6.29
N ARG A 553 -9.15 -62.20 -6.45
CA ARG A 553 -10.35 -61.36 -6.61
C ARG A 553 -10.54 -60.95 -8.05
N GLU A 554 -11.79 -60.91 -8.52
CA GLU A 554 -12.12 -60.47 -9.87
C GLU A 554 -12.11 -58.93 -9.98
N CYS A 555 -11.55 -58.39 -11.07
CA CYS A 555 -11.51 -56.94 -11.30
C CYS A 555 -12.84 -56.44 -11.87
N VAL A 556 -13.52 -55.56 -11.14
CA VAL A 556 -14.71 -54.85 -11.61
C VAL A 556 -14.33 -53.43 -12.02
N TRP A 557 -14.66 -53.06 -13.25
CA TRP A 557 -14.36 -51.76 -13.84
C TRP A 557 -15.64 -51.00 -14.17
N PRO A 558 -15.68 -49.67 -14.00
CA PRO A 558 -16.87 -48.87 -14.31
C PRO A 558 -17.27 -48.99 -15.78
N THR A 559 -18.57 -49.15 -16.01
CA THR A 559 -19.18 -49.12 -17.33
C THR A 559 -19.50 -47.68 -17.75
N SER A 560 -19.90 -47.47 -19.00
CA SER A 560 -20.32 -46.15 -19.49
C SER A 560 -21.53 -45.58 -18.74
N LEU A 561 -22.34 -46.43 -18.10
CA LEU A 561 -23.47 -46.03 -17.27
C LEU A 561 -23.05 -45.53 -15.88
N ASP A 562 -21.87 -45.93 -15.40
CA ASP A 562 -21.33 -45.52 -14.10
C ASP A 562 -20.59 -44.17 -14.16
N MET A 563 -20.40 -43.63 -15.37
CA MET A 563 -19.75 -42.34 -15.61
C MET A 563 -20.80 -41.22 -15.66
N SER A 564 -20.94 -40.48 -14.56
CA SER A 564 -21.83 -39.31 -14.49
C SER A 564 -21.14 -38.02 -14.95
N ASP A 565 -21.78 -37.27 -15.85
CA ASP A 565 -21.36 -35.90 -16.20
C ASP A 565 -21.78 -34.95 -15.07
N ARG A 566 -20.78 -34.42 -14.35
CA ARG A 566 -21.01 -33.47 -13.25
C ARG A 566 -21.56 -32.11 -13.68
N ARG A 567 -21.66 -31.83 -14.99
CA ARG A 567 -22.10 -30.53 -15.51
C ARG A 567 -23.62 -30.33 -15.57
N ASN A 568 -24.43 -31.38 -15.39
CA ASN A 568 -25.91 -31.33 -15.53
C ASN A 568 -26.67 -31.78 -14.27
N ARG A 569 -26.20 -31.41 -13.06
CA ARG A 569 -26.97 -31.65 -11.84
C ARG A 569 -27.79 -30.41 -11.47
N SER A 570 -29.03 -30.34 -11.96
CA SER A 570 -30.01 -29.35 -11.49
C SER A 570 -30.54 -29.75 -10.10
N PRO A 571 -30.65 -28.83 -9.12
CA PRO A 571 -31.41 -29.09 -7.90
C PRO A 571 -32.90 -28.90 -8.21
N ILE A 572 -33.67 -29.99 -8.16
CA ILE A 572 -35.13 -29.95 -8.01
C ILE A 572 -35.39 -29.85 -6.51
N SER A 573 -35.94 -28.72 -6.06
CA SER A 573 -36.46 -28.56 -4.69
C SER A 573 -37.96 -28.85 -4.65
N PRO A 574 -38.50 -29.53 -3.61
CA PRO A 574 -39.94 -29.68 -3.41
C PRO A 574 -40.56 -28.44 -2.73
N SER A 575 -41.84 -28.25 -3.04
CA SER A 575 -42.78 -27.17 -2.70
C SER A 575 -43.36 -27.18 -1.27
N LEU A 576 -44.03 -26.06 -0.94
CA LEU A 576 -45.02 -25.73 0.13
C LEU A 576 -44.42 -24.95 1.33
N SER A 577 -44.90 -23.79 1.79
CA SER A 577 -46.15 -23.03 1.57
C SER A 577 -46.01 -21.55 2.06
N ALA A 578 -46.97 -20.72 1.65
CA ALA A 578 -47.19 -19.26 1.81
C ALA A 578 -47.26 -18.73 3.28
N ASP A 579 -47.22 -17.44 3.63
CA ASP A 579 -47.92 -16.28 3.05
C ASP A 579 -47.39 -14.91 3.54
N GLU A 580 -47.58 -13.90 2.67
CA GLU A 580 -47.89 -12.47 2.83
C GLU A 580 -47.27 -11.56 3.93
N SER A 581 -46.53 -10.53 3.51
CA SER A 581 -47.07 -9.16 3.24
C SER A 581 -45.97 -8.08 3.22
N SER A 582 -46.06 -7.15 2.27
CA SER A 582 -45.48 -5.78 2.35
C SER A 582 -46.65 -4.79 2.47
N PRO A 583 -46.52 -3.45 2.74
CA PRO A 583 -45.81 -2.54 1.81
C PRO A 583 -45.29 -1.16 2.34
N PHE A 584 -44.62 -0.42 1.42
CA PHE A 584 -44.43 1.07 1.31
C PHE A 584 -43.45 1.78 2.28
N SER A 585 -42.75 2.90 1.99
CA SER A 585 -42.65 3.88 0.86
C SER A 585 -41.51 4.91 1.17
N SER A 586 -40.65 5.29 0.21
CA SER A 586 -40.51 6.61 -0.48
C SER A 586 -39.85 7.84 0.20
N SER A 587 -39.06 8.56 -0.62
CA SER A 587 -38.81 10.04 -0.69
C SER A 587 -37.78 10.67 0.28
N SER A 588 -37.07 11.78 0.01
CA SER A 588 -36.52 12.49 -1.18
C SER A 588 -35.81 13.78 -0.68
N SER A 589 -34.76 14.24 -1.39
CA SER A 589 -34.33 15.64 -1.65
C SER A 589 -33.76 16.60 -0.55
N THR A 590 -32.44 16.93 -0.64
CA THR A 590 -31.73 18.22 -0.99
C THR A 590 -32.38 19.61 -0.74
N PRO A 591 -31.72 20.81 -0.90
CA PRO A 591 -30.29 21.23 -1.17
C PRO A 591 -29.79 22.52 -0.42
N SER A 592 -28.65 23.10 -0.89
CA SER A 592 -28.16 24.52 -0.87
C SER A 592 -27.07 24.87 0.17
N GLU A 593 -26.06 25.73 -0.03
CA GLU A 593 -25.53 26.61 -1.12
C GLU A 593 -24.10 27.08 -0.69
N ASP A 594 -23.28 27.54 -1.65
CA ASP A 594 -21.89 28.08 -1.62
C ASP A 594 -21.82 29.56 -1.05
N PRO A 595 -20.78 30.45 -1.12
CA PRO A 595 -19.35 30.39 -1.58
C PRO A 595 -18.30 31.34 -0.84
N GLN A 596 -17.06 31.47 -1.42
CA GLN A 596 -16.03 32.58 -1.37
C GLN A 596 -14.94 32.58 -0.25
N SER A 597 -13.66 33.04 -0.39
CA SER A 597 -12.73 33.49 -1.45
C SER A 597 -11.33 33.86 -0.83
N LEU A 598 -10.29 34.11 -1.67
CA LEU A 598 -9.07 34.96 -1.48
C LEU A 598 -7.71 34.35 -1.04
N ALA A 599 -6.66 34.69 -1.82
CA ALA A 599 -5.20 34.69 -1.52
C ALA A 599 -4.75 36.13 -1.11
N PRO A 600 -3.46 36.55 -0.99
CA PRO A 600 -2.12 35.89 -0.94
C PRO A 600 -1.14 36.46 0.15
N GLY A 601 0.10 35.94 0.27
CA GLY A 601 1.29 36.81 0.53
C GLY A 601 2.33 36.44 1.61
N ALA A 602 3.60 36.49 1.17
CA ALA A 602 4.80 37.02 1.85
C ALA A 602 5.55 36.23 2.96
N THR A 603 6.70 35.67 2.54
CA THR A 603 8.07 35.82 3.11
C THR A 603 8.31 35.73 4.62
N CYS A 604 9.28 34.88 5.02
CA CYS A 604 10.50 35.36 5.68
C CYS A 604 11.56 34.24 5.80
N ASN A 605 12.67 34.43 5.09
CA ASN A 605 13.92 33.71 5.25
C ASN A 605 14.66 34.19 6.51
N ALA A 606 15.10 33.25 7.34
CA ALA A 606 16.34 33.37 8.11
C ALA A 606 16.84 31.95 8.46
N MET A 607 17.53 31.32 7.52
CA MET A 607 18.22 30.03 7.70
C MET A 607 19.57 30.25 8.38
N VAL A 608 19.83 29.55 9.47
CA VAL A 608 21.20 29.18 9.85
C VAL A 608 21.51 27.87 9.11
N SER A 609 22.43 27.93 8.16
CA SER A 609 22.88 26.77 7.38
C SER A 609 23.65 25.80 8.28
N TYR A 610 23.04 24.66 8.62
CA TYR A 610 23.80 23.49 9.04
C TYR A 610 24.51 22.92 7.80
N ARG A 611 25.84 22.94 7.81
CA ARG A 611 26.65 22.31 6.76
C ARG A 611 26.58 20.79 6.91
N SER A 612 25.70 20.15 6.14
CA SER A 612 25.74 18.70 5.90
C SER A 612 27.12 18.33 5.36
N THR A 613 27.93 17.65 6.17
CA THR A 613 29.11 16.96 5.67
C THR A 613 28.67 15.55 5.31
N SER A 614 28.50 15.29 4.01
CA SER A 614 28.14 13.96 3.53
C SER A 614 29.11 12.91 4.08
N PRO A 615 28.62 11.73 4.52
CA PRO A 615 29.51 10.65 4.94
C PRO A 615 30.39 10.23 3.76
N ARG A 616 31.66 9.94 4.03
CA ARG A 616 32.57 9.41 3.00
C ARG A 616 32.03 8.07 2.47
N PRO A 617 31.96 7.87 1.14
CA PRO A 617 31.49 6.61 0.56
C PRO A 617 32.39 5.44 0.99
N GLY A 618 31.78 4.32 1.42
CA GLY A 618 32.48 3.05 1.66
C GLY A 618 32.65 2.61 3.13
N ARG A 619 32.03 3.28 4.12
CA ARG A 619 31.90 2.72 5.49
C ARG A 619 30.45 2.31 5.74
N PRO A 620 30.16 1.07 6.18
CA PRO A 620 28.80 0.70 6.59
C PRO A 620 28.35 1.61 7.73
N LEU A 621 27.16 2.23 7.59
CA LEU A 621 26.59 3.17 8.58
C LEU A 621 26.45 2.51 9.97
N PHE A 622 26.14 1.22 9.96
CA PHE A 622 25.93 0.38 11.14
C PHE A 622 26.74 -0.91 10.98
N GLN A 623 27.44 -1.31 12.05
CA GLN A 623 28.55 -2.26 11.95
C GLN A 623 28.12 -3.73 12.16
N SER A 624 26.88 -3.96 12.60
CA SER A 624 26.38 -5.30 12.88
C SER A 624 24.91 -5.45 12.48
N ASP A 625 24.49 -6.67 12.21
CA ASP A 625 23.10 -7.02 11.84
C ASP A 625 22.11 -6.56 12.92
N ILE A 626 22.52 -6.56 14.19
CA ILE A 626 21.67 -6.08 15.29
C ILE A 626 21.51 -4.55 15.27
N GLU A 627 22.54 -3.79 14.88
CA GLU A 627 22.36 -2.34 14.71
C GLU A 627 21.39 -2.05 13.55
N MET A 628 21.49 -2.79 12.44
CA MET A 628 20.59 -2.64 11.30
C MET A 628 19.13 -2.98 11.65
N ASP A 629 18.91 -4.07 12.38
CA ASP A 629 17.59 -4.47 12.87
C ASP A 629 16.96 -3.40 13.80
N LEU A 630 17.74 -2.86 14.73
CA LEU A 630 17.28 -1.82 15.66
C LEU A 630 17.00 -0.49 14.96
N ILE A 631 17.77 -0.13 13.93
CA ILE A 631 17.52 1.08 13.12
C ILE A 631 16.32 0.89 12.21
N TYR A 632 16.12 -0.30 11.66
CA TYR A 632 14.91 -0.59 10.90
C TYR A 632 13.67 -0.48 11.79
N HIS A 633 13.73 -1.02 13.01
CA HIS A 633 12.69 -0.85 14.03
C HIS A 633 12.48 0.62 14.40
N PHE A 634 13.55 1.40 14.53
CA PHE A 634 13.48 2.83 14.76
C PHE A 634 12.71 3.55 13.64
N CYS A 635 13.14 3.39 12.39
CA CYS A 635 12.66 4.20 11.27
C CYS A 635 11.23 3.85 10.86
N ASN A 636 10.88 2.56 10.89
CA ASN A 636 9.62 2.06 10.34
C ASN A 636 8.52 1.87 11.38
N TYR A 637 8.84 1.97 12.66
CA TYR A 637 7.87 1.66 13.72
C TYR A 637 8.01 2.56 14.94
N TYR A 638 9.18 2.59 15.59
CA TYR A 638 9.27 3.22 16.91
C TYR A 638 9.23 4.75 16.85
N TYR A 639 9.82 5.37 15.83
CA TYR A 639 9.85 6.83 15.69
C TYR A 639 8.45 7.47 15.57
N SER A 640 7.53 6.82 14.86
CA SER A 640 6.13 7.27 14.75
C SER A 640 5.33 7.10 16.05
N ASN A 641 5.79 6.28 16.99
CA ASN A 641 5.11 6.02 18.26
C ASN A 641 5.57 6.95 19.40
N ILE A 642 6.77 7.54 19.29
CA ILE A 642 7.32 8.50 20.27
C ILE A 642 7.09 9.96 19.90
N LEU A 643 6.48 10.22 18.74
CA LEU A 643 6.01 11.54 18.30
C LEU A 643 4.50 11.49 18.08
N LEU A 644 3.85 12.64 18.22
CA LEU A 644 2.41 12.74 18.04
C LEU A 644 2.02 12.88 16.56
N PRO A 645 0.90 12.29 16.13
CA PRO A 645 0.41 12.36 14.75
C PRO A 645 -0.22 13.72 14.39
N THR A 646 0.20 14.80 15.07
CA THR A 646 -0.38 16.15 14.99
C THR A 646 0.30 17.04 13.93
N ARG A 647 1.36 16.56 13.26
CA ARG A 647 2.08 17.30 12.20
C ARG A 647 1.88 16.70 10.81
N THR A 648 2.09 17.55 9.80
CA THR A 648 2.24 17.17 8.39
C THR A 648 3.41 16.21 8.20
N ASP A 649 3.25 15.19 7.35
CA ASP A 649 4.27 14.16 7.03
C ASP A 649 5.67 14.73 6.70
N ALA A 650 5.75 15.91 6.08
CA ALA A 650 7.01 16.54 5.69
C ALA A 650 7.94 16.87 6.88
N HIS A 651 7.39 17.46 7.95
CA HIS A 651 8.18 17.84 9.14
C HIS A 651 8.61 16.61 9.96
N PHE A 652 7.80 15.55 9.94
CA PHE A 652 8.12 14.27 10.59
C PHE A 652 9.33 13.60 9.91
N MET A 653 9.37 13.61 8.58
CA MET A 653 10.50 13.07 7.80
C MET A 653 11.76 13.91 7.95
N GLU A 654 11.63 15.24 8.03
CA GLU A 654 12.75 16.17 8.27
C GLU A 654 13.39 15.90 9.63
N SER A 655 12.60 15.81 10.71
CA SER A 655 13.13 15.51 12.05
C SER A 655 13.72 14.09 12.16
N GLN A 656 13.17 13.12 11.43
CA GLN A 656 13.74 11.77 11.37
C GLN A 656 15.13 11.78 10.71
N SER A 657 15.25 12.51 9.60
CA SER A 657 16.50 12.67 8.85
C SER A 657 17.56 13.40 9.66
N GLU A 658 17.20 14.50 10.34
CA GLU A 658 18.08 15.24 11.24
C GLU A 658 18.65 14.34 12.35
N LEU A 659 17.83 13.47 12.95
CA LEU A 659 18.29 12.54 13.98
C LEU A 659 19.24 11.48 13.44
N ILE A 660 18.97 10.93 12.25
CA ILE A 660 19.87 9.97 11.60
C ILE A 660 21.23 10.64 11.32
N ASP A 661 21.24 11.87 10.82
CA ASP A 661 22.47 12.65 10.61
C ASP A 661 23.22 12.88 11.93
N MET A 662 22.52 13.17 13.03
CA MET A 662 23.12 13.28 14.36
C MET A 662 23.71 11.96 14.87
N MET A 663 23.07 10.83 14.59
CA MET A 663 23.60 9.50 14.93
C MET A 663 24.89 9.19 14.15
N LEU A 664 25.01 9.68 12.91
CA LEU A 664 26.23 9.53 12.11
C LEU A 664 27.41 10.33 12.66
N GLN A 665 27.12 11.49 13.24
CA GLN A 665 28.14 12.43 13.72
C GLN A 665 28.50 12.22 15.20
N CYS A 666 27.55 11.71 16.01
CA CYS A 666 27.70 11.59 17.45
C CYS A 666 27.42 10.15 17.93
N LYS A 667 28.47 9.47 18.42
CA LYS A 667 28.35 8.09 18.90
C LYS A 667 27.42 7.94 20.10
N SER A 668 27.40 8.92 21.01
CA SER A 668 26.52 8.85 22.19
C SER A 668 25.06 8.88 21.80
N VAL A 669 24.70 9.71 20.81
CA VAL A 669 23.34 9.75 20.23
C VAL A 669 23.03 8.43 19.53
N LYS A 670 23.94 7.91 18.69
CA LYS A 670 23.76 6.61 18.03
C LYS A 670 23.45 5.49 19.03
N HIS A 671 24.30 5.32 20.03
CA HIS A 671 24.14 4.25 21.01
C HIS A 671 22.91 4.48 21.89
N ALA A 672 22.54 5.72 22.22
CA ALA A 672 21.33 6.00 22.97
C ALA A 672 20.06 5.61 22.18
N VAL A 673 19.99 5.95 20.88
CA VAL A 673 18.85 5.54 20.02
C VAL A 673 18.76 4.02 19.92
N LEU A 674 19.90 3.34 19.69
CA LEU A 674 19.93 1.87 19.64
C LEU A 674 19.48 1.22 20.97
N ALA A 675 19.88 1.78 22.11
CA ALA A 675 19.43 1.34 23.42
C ALA A 675 17.91 1.50 23.57
N CYS A 676 17.36 2.63 23.11
CA CYS A 676 15.94 2.92 23.15
C CYS A 676 15.13 1.94 22.28
N CYS A 677 15.57 1.68 21.05
CA CYS A 677 14.92 0.71 20.16
C CYS A 677 14.96 -0.71 20.68
N ALA A 678 16.11 -1.15 21.22
CA ALA A 678 16.23 -2.47 21.83
C ALA A 678 15.31 -2.62 23.05
N SER A 679 15.18 -1.56 23.85
CA SER A 679 14.27 -1.51 24.98
C SER A 679 12.81 -1.65 24.52
N ASN A 680 12.41 -0.95 23.46
CA ASN A 680 11.04 -1.04 22.94
C ASN A 680 10.75 -2.43 22.34
N LYS A 681 11.69 -3.04 21.60
CA LYS A 681 11.55 -4.42 21.12
C LYS A 681 11.45 -5.42 22.27
N HIS A 682 12.19 -5.22 23.36
CA HIS A 682 12.07 -6.04 24.55
C HIS A 682 10.64 -5.97 25.14
N VAL A 683 10.09 -4.76 25.28
CA VAL A 683 8.72 -4.59 25.82
C VAL A 683 7.66 -5.21 24.91
N LEU A 684 7.80 -5.09 23.59
CA LEU A 684 6.82 -5.63 22.62
C LEU A 684 6.90 -7.14 22.44
N LEU A 685 8.11 -7.69 22.38
CA LEU A 685 8.33 -9.10 22.06
C LEU A 685 8.53 -9.97 23.31
N ASN A 686 8.72 -9.34 24.48
CA ASN A 686 9.04 -10.00 25.73
C ASN A 686 10.29 -10.92 25.64
N GLU A 687 11.27 -10.53 24.82
CA GLU A 687 12.48 -11.33 24.60
C GLU A 687 13.69 -10.76 25.37
N SER A 688 14.34 -11.59 26.20
CA SER A 688 15.46 -11.18 27.05
C SER A 688 16.74 -10.79 26.29
N ARG A 689 16.90 -11.23 25.03
CA ARG A 689 18.06 -10.84 24.20
C ARG A 689 18.12 -9.33 23.99
N TYR A 690 16.97 -8.69 23.73
CA TYR A 690 16.91 -7.26 23.45
C TYR A 690 17.14 -6.44 24.72
N GLN A 691 16.77 -6.95 25.89
CA GLN A 691 17.13 -6.36 27.19
C GLN A 691 18.65 -6.26 27.37
N ASN A 692 19.39 -7.36 27.09
CA ASN A 692 20.85 -7.36 27.18
C ASN A 692 21.49 -6.39 26.19
N ILE A 693 20.96 -6.33 24.96
CA ILE A 693 21.44 -5.40 23.92
C ILE A 693 21.17 -3.94 24.31
N ALA A 694 19.99 -3.66 24.87
CA ALA A 694 19.63 -2.34 25.38
C ALA A 694 20.61 -1.86 26.45
N LEU A 695 20.91 -2.70 27.45
CA LEU A 695 21.88 -2.39 28.51
C LEU A 695 23.29 -2.15 27.97
N GLN A 696 23.72 -2.94 26.98
CA GLN A 696 25.03 -2.76 26.34
C GLN A 696 25.15 -1.41 25.64
N TYR A 697 24.16 -1.05 24.81
CA TYR A 697 24.19 0.23 24.11
C TYR A 697 23.97 1.41 25.04
N TYR A 698 23.14 1.27 26.08
CA TYR A 698 22.95 2.29 27.11
C TYR A 698 24.27 2.60 27.83
N SER A 699 25.00 1.55 28.27
CA SER A 699 26.31 1.70 28.92
C SER A 699 27.33 2.40 28.03
N LYS A 700 27.39 2.05 26.73
CA LYS A 700 28.24 2.73 25.74
C LYS A 700 27.88 4.21 25.59
N ALA A 701 26.59 4.52 25.46
CA ALA A 701 26.10 5.89 25.31
C ALA A 701 26.45 6.76 26.54
N VAL A 702 26.27 6.23 27.76
CA VAL A 702 26.62 6.93 29.01
C VAL A 702 28.12 7.19 29.08
N HIS A 703 28.95 6.21 28.72
CA HIS A 703 30.40 6.37 28.70
C HIS A 703 30.83 7.50 27.74
N GLU A 704 30.27 7.54 26.53
CA GLU A 704 30.59 8.55 25.51
C GLU A 704 30.06 9.94 25.87
N LEU A 705 28.87 10.02 26.48
CA LEU A 705 28.32 11.27 27.00
C LEU A 705 29.25 11.86 28.07
N ASN A 706 29.70 11.05 29.03
CA ASN A 706 30.61 11.49 30.09
C ASN A 706 31.94 12.00 29.53
N GLN A 707 32.52 11.31 28.53
CA GLN A 707 33.74 11.80 27.87
C GLN A 707 33.53 13.14 27.18
N THR A 708 32.35 13.36 26.61
CA THR A 708 31.98 14.61 25.92
C THR A 708 31.81 15.75 26.93
N LEU A 709 31.12 15.51 28.04
CA LEU A 709 30.89 16.50 29.10
C LEU A 709 32.19 16.92 29.82
N VAL A 710 33.14 15.99 30.02
CA VAL A 710 34.45 16.31 30.64
C VAL A 710 35.30 17.24 29.77
N LYS A 711 35.15 17.18 28.45
CA LYS A 711 35.90 18.00 27.49
C LYS A 711 35.22 19.34 27.18
N PHE A 712 34.07 19.60 27.79
CA PHE A 712 33.24 20.77 27.49
C PHE A 712 33.92 22.07 27.95
N GLN A 713 34.06 23.04 27.03
CA GLN A 713 34.50 24.40 27.33
C GLN A 713 33.40 25.41 26.96
N PRO A 714 33.17 26.47 27.78
CA PRO A 714 32.19 27.51 27.46
C PRO A 714 32.53 28.20 26.13
N GLY A 715 31.60 28.20 25.16
CA GLY A 715 31.77 28.83 23.84
C GLY A 715 32.17 27.92 22.68
N SER A 716 32.26 26.60 22.89
CA SER A 716 32.29 25.61 21.80
C SER A 716 30.86 25.23 21.36
N ASP A 717 30.64 24.76 20.14
CA ASP A 717 29.31 24.32 19.59
C ASP A 717 28.61 23.17 20.39
N GLY A 718 29.10 22.82 21.58
CA GLY A 718 28.45 21.89 22.50
C GLY A 718 27.43 22.64 23.35
N PRO A 719 26.15 22.21 23.37
CA PRO A 719 25.75 20.99 24.07
C PRO A 719 24.55 20.23 23.46
N HIS A 720 24.14 20.54 22.21
CA HIS A 720 22.91 19.99 21.61
C HIS A 720 22.88 18.45 21.58
N HIS A 721 23.99 17.80 21.22
CA HIS A 721 24.07 16.34 21.19
C HIS A 721 24.07 15.69 22.59
N SER A 722 24.61 16.39 23.60
CA SER A 722 24.61 15.92 25.00
C SER A 722 23.21 16.01 25.61
N LEU A 723 22.49 17.10 25.33
CA LEU A 723 21.09 17.23 25.73
C LEU A 723 20.21 16.20 25.02
N LEU A 724 20.40 15.99 23.71
CA LEU A 724 19.69 14.95 22.96
C LEU A 724 19.94 13.54 23.52
N THR A 725 21.20 13.18 23.77
CA THR A 725 21.55 11.89 24.37
C THR A 725 20.84 11.72 25.73
N THR A 726 20.81 12.79 26.54
CA THR A 726 20.11 12.80 27.84
C THR A 726 18.60 12.62 27.67
N VAL A 727 17.98 13.29 26.70
CA VAL A 727 16.55 13.15 26.38
C VAL A 727 16.21 11.73 25.95
N ILE A 728 17.03 11.10 25.10
CA ILE A 728 16.80 9.71 24.69
C ILE A 728 16.87 8.75 25.88
N PHE A 729 17.74 9.01 26.87
CA PHE A 729 17.75 8.20 28.09
C PHE A 729 16.45 8.31 28.89
N LEU A 730 15.75 9.44 28.86
CA LEU A 730 14.45 9.57 29.51
C LEU A 730 13.44 8.57 28.92
N TYR A 731 13.37 8.48 27.59
CA TYR A 731 12.54 7.49 26.90
C TYR A 731 12.97 6.04 27.17
N VAL A 732 14.28 5.77 27.28
CA VAL A 732 14.77 4.45 27.69
C VAL A 732 14.26 4.08 29.08
N HIS A 733 14.35 4.99 30.05
CA HIS A 733 13.89 4.76 31.42
C HIS A 733 12.37 4.53 31.50
N ASP A 734 11.59 5.22 30.67
CA ASP A 734 10.14 4.98 30.61
C ASP A 734 9.77 3.60 30.07
N LEU A 735 10.56 3.05 29.14
CA LEU A 735 10.37 1.69 28.64
C LEU A 735 10.73 0.63 29.68
N TRP A 736 11.66 0.92 30.59
CA TRP A 736 12.16 -0.05 31.58
C TRP A 736 11.29 -0.17 32.85
N GLY A 737 10.27 0.68 33.02
CA GLY A 737 9.11 0.53 33.92
C GLY A 737 9.28 -0.18 35.28
N ALA A 738 9.01 0.56 36.37
CA ALA A 738 8.73 0.16 37.77
C ALA A 738 9.69 -0.78 38.55
N ASP A 739 10.30 -1.81 37.94
CA ASP A 739 11.14 -2.81 38.61
C ASP A 739 12.66 -2.51 38.52
N SER A 740 13.04 -1.42 37.85
CA SER A 740 14.45 -1.00 37.80
C SER A 740 14.79 -0.10 38.99
N GLU A 741 15.92 -0.35 39.68
CA GLU A 741 16.50 0.56 40.68
C GLU A 741 16.89 1.95 40.11
N ALA A 742 16.63 2.22 38.83
CA ALA A 742 16.99 3.44 38.14
C ALA A 742 15.97 4.56 38.40
N ASP A 743 16.46 5.69 38.93
CA ASP A 743 15.66 6.87 39.24
C ASP A 743 15.71 7.89 38.08
N PRO A 744 14.64 8.04 37.27
CA PRO A 744 14.62 8.98 36.14
C PRO A 744 14.67 10.46 36.58
N ARG A 745 14.36 10.78 37.83
CA ARG A 745 14.33 12.18 38.33
C ARG A 745 15.68 12.87 38.19
N LYS A 746 16.77 12.14 38.39
CA LYS A 746 18.14 12.68 38.25
C LYS A 746 18.46 13.02 36.79
N HIS A 747 17.97 12.22 35.85
CA HIS A 747 18.14 12.48 34.42
C HIS A 747 17.30 13.68 33.96
N VAL A 748 16.05 13.79 34.43
CA VAL A 748 15.18 14.94 34.14
C VAL A 748 15.78 16.23 34.72
N ALA A 749 16.22 16.22 35.99
CA ALA A 749 16.88 17.37 36.61
C ALA A 749 18.15 17.81 35.84
N GLY A 750 18.94 16.84 35.36
CA GLY A 750 20.08 17.10 34.49
C GLY A 750 19.69 17.74 33.16
N ALA A 751 18.63 17.24 32.51
CA ALA A 751 18.13 17.77 31.25
C ALA A 751 17.57 19.21 31.39
N ILE A 752 16.82 19.48 32.46
CA ILE A 752 16.34 20.83 32.82
C ILE A 752 17.51 21.80 32.94
N LYS A 753 18.56 21.41 33.68
CA LYS A 753 19.75 22.26 33.87
C LYS A 753 20.50 22.52 32.57
N LEU A 754 20.62 21.53 31.69
CA LEU A 754 21.25 21.68 30.38
C LEU A 754 20.42 22.59 29.45
N LEU A 755 19.09 22.47 29.47
CA LEU A 755 18.20 23.34 28.72
C LEU A 755 18.26 24.79 29.23
N ASP A 756 18.34 25.00 30.54
CA ASP A 756 18.54 26.33 31.14
C ASP A 756 19.90 26.95 30.73
N LEU A 757 20.97 26.17 30.71
CA LEU A 757 22.30 26.64 30.28
C LEU A 757 22.33 27.04 28.79
N LEU A 758 21.60 26.31 27.94
CA LEU A 758 21.41 26.68 26.53
C LEU A 758 20.69 28.02 26.38
N CYS A 759 19.68 28.26 27.20
CA CYS A 759 18.94 29.53 27.20
C CYS A 759 19.81 30.71 27.66
N GLN A 760 20.80 30.49 28.52
CA GLN A 760 21.67 31.53 29.07
C GLN A 760 22.84 31.93 28.15
N ASN A 761 23.34 31.02 27.31
CA ASN A 761 24.52 31.26 26.45
C ASN A 761 24.21 31.82 25.06
N SER A 762 22.93 31.88 24.67
CA SER A 762 22.50 32.35 23.35
C SER A 762 22.46 33.88 23.29
N SER A 763 23.34 34.52 22.51
CA SER A 763 23.44 36.00 22.41
C SER A 763 22.33 36.67 21.56
N SER A 764 21.40 35.88 21.03
CA SER A 764 20.23 36.30 20.25
C SER A 764 19.01 35.47 20.71
N SER A 765 17.79 36.00 20.63
CA SER A 765 16.57 35.26 21.01
C SER A 765 16.42 33.99 20.16
N VAL A 766 16.91 32.85 20.66
CA VAL A 766 16.74 31.55 20.01
C VAL A 766 15.28 31.14 20.19
N SER A 767 14.52 31.17 19.11
CA SER A 767 13.18 30.59 19.04
C SER A 767 13.33 29.11 18.68
N MET A 768 12.99 28.20 19.59
CA MET A 768 13.03 26.73 19.34
C MET A 768 11.72 26.27 18.69
N THR A 769 11.32 26.93 17.60
CA THR A 769 9.99 26.74 16.99
C THR A 769 9.98 25.75 15.82
N ARG A 770 11.14 25.30 15.33
CA ARG A 770 11.30 24.40 14.17
C ARG A 770 12.41 23.36 14.38
N GLY A 771 12.39 22.27 13.61
CA GLY A 771 13.40 21.20 13.64
C GLY A 771 13.38 20.31 14.88
N PHE A 772 14.42 19.48 15.03
CA PHE A 772 14.59 18.54 16.15
C PHE A 772 14.82 19.22 17.51
N ASP A 773 15.26 20.49 17.54
CA ASP A 773 15.41 21.29 18.76
C ASP A 773 14.08 21.45 19.51
N ARG A 774 12.97 21.67 18.79
CA ARG A 774 11.63 21.73 19.41
C ARG A 774 11.25 20.40 20.05
N VAL A 775 11.54 19.27 19.39
CA VAL A 775 11.31 17.93 19.93
C VAL A 775 12.07 17.76 21.24
N ILE A 776 13.34 18.17 21.30
CA ILE A 776 14.16 18.10 22.52
C ILE A 776 13.51 18.90 23.67
N ALA A 777 13.15 20.16 23.44
CA ALA A 777 12.58 21.02 24.48
C ALA A 777 11.21 20.49 24.97
N GLU A 778 10.35 20.09 24.05
CA GLU A 778 9.05 19.50 24.39
C GLU A 778 9.19 18.13 25.08
N SER A 779 10.17 17.30 24.72
CA SER A 779 10.47 16.04 25.40
C SER A 779 10.94 16.27 26.84
N VAL A 780 11.79 17.27 27.11
CA VAL A 780 12.19 17.58 28.50
C VAL A 780 10.98 17.98 29.34
N LEU A 781 10.10 18.82 28.79
CA LEU A 781 8.85 19.19 29.45
C LEU A 781 7.98 17.97 29.68
N TYR A 782 7.63 17.21 28.64
CA TYR A 782 6.80 16.01 28.77
C TYR A 782 7.33 15.02 29.81
N GLN A 783 8.64 14.80 29.86
CA GLN A 783 9.25 13.89 30.84
C GLN A 783 9.15 14.43 32.27
N ALA A 784 9.32 15.73 32.44
CA ALA A 784 9.10 16.38 33.72
C ALA A 784 7.61 16.29 34.13
N PHE A 785 6.68 16.53 33.19
CA PHE A 785 5.24 16.31 33.37
C PHE A 785 4.98 14.93 33.93
N LEU A 786 5.47 13.92 33.21
CA LEU A 786 5.21 12.52 33.44
C LEU A 786 5.56 12.14 34.88
N LEU A 787 6.72 12.58 35.36
CA LEU A 787 7.13 12.36 36.74
C LEU A 787 6.21 13.07 37.75
N SER A 788 5.78 14.29 37.48
CA SER A 788 4.84 15.01 38.35
C SER A 788 3.42 14.42 38.33
N ILE A 789 2.97 13.85 37.21
CA ILE A 789 1.63 13.26 37.07
C ILE A 789 1.55 11.78 37.45
N ARG A 790 2.68 11.09 37.64
CA ARG A 790 2.73 9.67 38.02
C ARG A 790 1.92 9.37 39.29
N ARG A 791 1.91 10.31 40.24
CA ARG A 791 1.14 10.27 41.49
C ARG A 791 0.55 11.66 41.77
N PRO A 792 -0.58 12.03 41.15
CA PRO A 792 -1.06 13.42 41.17
C PRO A 792 -1.45 13.91 42.58
N PHE A 793 -1.81 13.00 43.49
CA PHE A 793 -2.18 13.31 44.89
C PHE A 793 -1.04 13.12 45.90
N ALA A 794 0.14 12.69 45.45
CA ALA A 794 1.35 12.54 46.27
C ALA A 794 2.60 12.50 45.36
N PRO A 795 2.90 13.61 44.65
CA PRO A 795 3.97 13.67 43.68
C PRO A 795 5.30 13.55 44.38
N ASP A 796 6.20 12.79 43.79
CA ASP A 796 7.55 12.56 44.25
C ASP A 796 8.58 13.36 43.43
N PHE A 797 8.08 14.26 42.57
CA PHE A 797 8.86 15.16 41.71
C PHE A 797 8.13 16.49 41.46
N HIS A 798 8.80 17.60 41.76
CA HIS A 798 8.28 18.95 41.57
C HIS A 798 9.12 19.72 40.53
N ILE A 799 8.43 20.39 39.62
CA ILE A 799 9.04 21.27 38.60
C ILE A 799 8.95 22.71 39.08
N GLU A 800 10.03 23.47 39.00
CA GLU A 800 10.02 24.89 39.35
C GLU A 800 9.12 25.69 38.38
N PRO A 801 8.16 26.48 38.89
CA PRO A 801 7.28 27.29 38.03
C PRO A 801 8.04 28.25 37.11
N GLN A 802 9.18 28.77 37.57
CA GLN A 802 10.03 29.65 36.77
C GLN A 802 10.62 28.94 35.54
N PHE A 803 10.92 27.64 35.64
CA PHE A 803 11.40 26.85 34.51
C PHE A 803 10.29 26.65 33.47
N VAL A 804 9.08 26.31 33.92
CA VAL A 804 7.90 26.16 33.03
C VAL A 804 7.65 27.46 32.26
N ALA A 805 7.61 28.61 32.95
CA ALA A 805 7.42 29.91 32.31
C ALA A 805 8.56 30.29 31.33
N ARG A 806 9.80 29.85 31.58
CA ARG A 806 10.91 30.02 30.63
C ARG A 806 10.71 29.16 29.39
N ALA A 807 10.36 27.90 29.57
CA ALA A 807 10.16 26.95 28.48
C ALA A 807 8.93 27.32 27.62
N GLU A 808 7.87 27.85 28.23
CA GLU A 808 6.72 28.40 27.50
C GLU A 808 7.14 29.56 26.59
N ARG A 809 7.96 30.50 27.08
CA ARG A 809 8.50 31.60 26.25
C ARG A 809 9.43 31.11 25.14
N LEU A 810 10.19 30.05 25.41
CA LEU A 810 11.13 29.44 24.45
C LEU A 810 10.41 28.77 23.28
N LEU A 811 9.27 28.14 23.60
CA LEU A 811 8.42 27.46 22.63
C LEU A 811 7.44 28.44 21.95
N ALA A 812 7.04 29.55 22.57
CA ALA A 812 6.09 30.49 21.98
C ALA A 812 6.50 30.95 20.56
N PRO A 813 5.57 30.96 19.59
CA PRO A 813 5.85 31.51 18.27
C PRO A 813 6.11 33.02 18.39
N GLY A 814 6.94 33.57 17.50
CA GLY A 814 7.26 35.00 17.47
C GLY A 814 6.06 35.93 17.22
N ASP A 815 4.90 35.36 16.86
CA ASP A 815 3.62 36.05 16.67
C ASP A 815 2.55 35.37 17.54
N ILE A 816 2.08 36.07 18.58
CA ILE A 816 1.38 35.51 19.76
C ILE A 816 -0.11 35.19 19.48
N THR A 817 -0.64 35.55 18.31
CA THR A 817 -2.10 35.64 18.09
C THR A 817 -2.76 34.45 17.39
N ASP A 818 -2.05 33.35 17.11
CA ASP A 818 -2.64 32.17 16.43
C ASP A 818 -2.82 30.96 17.37
N PRO A 819 -4.07 30.61 17.74
CA PRO A 819 -4.40 29.40 18.52
C PRO A 819 -4.04 28.07 17.83
N SER A 820 -3.73 28.07 16.52
CA SER A 820 -3.28 26.89 15.77
C SER A 820 -1.94 26.32 16.26
N TYR A 821 -1.20 27.08 17.05
CA TYR A 821 0.13 26.72 17.55
C TYR A 821 0.15 25.43 18.39
N ALA A 822 -0.86 25.22 19.24
CA ALA A 822 -0.97 24.04 20.08
C ALA A 822 -1.27 22.75 19.30
N ALA A 823 -1.97 22.87 18.16
CA ALA A 823 -2.26 21.76 17.26
C ALA A 823 -1.01 21.25 16.52
N SER A 824 0.16 21.90 16.69
CA SER A 824 1.40 21.61 15.95
C SER A 824 2.57 21.07 16.79
N SER A 825 2.33 20.78 18.08
CA SER A 825 3.33 20.25 19.01
C SER A 825 3.65 18.77 18.74
N PRO A 826 4.91 18.41 18.39
CA PRO A 826 5.29 17.03 18.10
C PRO A 826 5.36 16.10 19.32
N VAL A 827 5.45 16.63 20.55
CA VAL A 827 5.59 15.79 21.77
C VAL A 827 4.57 16.13 22.85
N LEU A 828 4.31 17.41 23.15
CA LEU A 828 3.36 17.78 24.23
C LEU A 828 1.91 17.59 23.83
N GLY A 829 1.56 17.85 22.57
CA GLY A 829 0.24 17.54 22.03
C GLY A 829 -0.91 18.21 22.74
N VAL A 830 -0.68 19.29 23.46
CA VAL A 830 -1.69 20.18 24.02
C VAL A 830 -1.09 21.58 24.10
N PRO A 831 -1.93 22.63 24.16
CA PRO A 831 -1.45 23.98 24.44
C PRO A 831 -0.60 24.01 25.71
N THR A 832 0.54 24.72 25.68
CA THR A 832 1.43 24.82 26.85
C THR A 832 0.73 25.44 28.05
N SER A 833 -0.28 26.29 27.83
CA SER A 833 -1.16 26.85 28.86
C SER A 833 -1.99 25.78 29.58
N LEU A 834 -2.61 24.83 28.85
CA LEU A 834 -3.32 23.70 29.46
C LEU A 834 -2.36 22.80 30.23
N TYR A 835 -1.18 22.56 29.67
CA TYR A 835 -0.13 21.80 30.32
C TYR A 835 0.34 22.45 31.63
N ARG A 836 0.55 23.78 31.64
CA ARG A 836 0.89 24.57 32.85
C ARG A 836 -0.23 24.48 33.87
N LEU A 837 -1.49 24.67 33.46
CA LEU A 837 -2.65 24.59 34.34
C LEU A 837 -2.71 23.24 35.08
N ILE A 838 -2.46 22.11 34.40
CA ILE A 838 -2.44 20.78 35.04
C ILE A 838 -1.33 20.69 36.10
N LEU A 839 -0.14 21.23 35.83
CA LEU A 839 0.95 21.29 36.81
C LEU A 839 0.61 22.18 38.01
N ASP A 840 -0.05 23.32 37.77
CA ASP A 840 -0.48 24.23 38.83
C ASP A 840 -1.54 23.57 39.73
N MET A 841 -2.47 22.79 39.17
CA MET A 841 -3.43 21.97 39.94
C MET A 841 -2.70 20.96 40.85
N ILE A 842 -1.71 20.24 40.32
CA ILE A 842 -0.93 19.26 41.10
C ILE A 842 -0.12 19.97 42.19
N ASN A 843 0.54 21.08 41.88
CA ASN A 843 1.30 21.84 42.86
C ASN A 843 0.42 22.41 43.97
N PHE A 844 -0.78 22.91 43.64
CA PHE A 844 -1.79 23.38 44.59
C PHE A 844 -2.21 22.27 45.56
N GLN A 845 -2.53 21.08 45.04
CA GLN A 845 -2.92 19.94 45.87
C GLN A 845 -1.82 19.48 46.83
N ASN A 846 -0.54 19.66 46.48
CA ASN A 846 0.58 19.09 47.22
C ASN A 846 1.37 20.11 48.05
N SER A 847 0.96 21.39 48.02
CA SER A 847 1.59 22.46 48.80
C SER A 847 0.59 23.04 49.81
N PRO A 848 0.67 22.68 51.10
CA PRO A 848 -0.26 23.16 52.13
C PRO A 848 -0.34 24.70 52.23
N THR A 849 0.74 25.40 51.84
CA THR A 849 0.82 26.87 51.83
C THR A 849 0.05 27.52 50.68
N LEU A 850 -0.20 26.80 49.59
CA LEU A 850 -0.91 27.29 48.40
C LEU A 850 -2.41 26.95 48.43
N GLN A 851 -2.84 26.02 49.29
CA GLN A 851 -4.24 25.59 49.44
C GLN A 851 -5.10 26.66 50.12
N ASN A 852 -5.43 27.72 49.38
CA ASN A 852 -6.36 28.76 49.81
C ASN A 852 -7.53 28.93 48.83
N SER A 853 -8.60 29.60 49.26
CA SER A 853 -9.82 29.77 48.46
C SER A 853 -9.60 30.61 47.20
N GLU A 854 -8.62 31.52 47.22
CA GLU A 854 -8.29 32.42 46.12
C GLU A 854 -7.63 31.64 44.97
N GLY A 855 -6.59 30.86 45.27
CA GLY A 855 -5.90 30.00 44.29
C GLY A 855 -6.81 28.93 43.68
N LEU A 856 -7.76 28.37 44.45
CA LEU A 856 -8.75 27.44 43.90
C LEU A 856 -9.71 28.13 42.92
N THR A 857 -10.08 29.39 43.19
CA THR A 857 -10.94 30.20 42.31
C THR A 857 -10.22 30.53 41.01
N GLU A 858 -8.92 30.85 41.07
CA GLU A 858 -8.08 31.09 39.89
C GLU A 858 -7.98 29.85 38.99
N LEU A 859 -7.68 28.68 39.57
CA LEU A 859 -7.61 27.41 38.82
C LEU A 859 -8.95 27.07 38.16
N ARG A 860 -10.07 27.31 38.85
CA ARG A 860 -11.42 27.08 38.32
C ARG A 860 -11.72 28.01 37.15
N SER A 861 -11.42 29.31 37.30
CA SER A 861 -11.60 30.32 36.25
C SER A 861 -10.82 29.98 34.98
N GLU A 862 -9.57 29.49 35.12
CA GLU A 862 -8.78 29.07 33.96
C GLU A 862 -9.33 27.77 33.33
N MET A 863 -9.83 26.84 34.14
CA MET A 863 -10.44 25.59 33.65
C MET A 863 -11.75 25.83 32.89
N ASP A 864 -12.57 26.81 33.31
CA ASP A 864 -13.84 27.16 32.63
C ASP A 864 -13.64 27.49 31.14
N HIS A 865 -12.51 28.12 30.80
CA HIS A 865 -12.14 28.40 29.40
C HIS A 865 -11.98 27.11 28.58
N TRP A 866 -11.33 26.10 29.15
CA TRP A 866 -11.07 24.82 28.49
C TRP A 866 -12.32 23.95 28.43
N GLU A 867 -13.12 23.91 29.50
CA GLU A 867 -14.39 23.16 29.52
C GLU A 867 -15.36 23.65 28.45
N ALA A 868 -15.39 24.97 28.20
CA ALA A 868 -16.21 25.57 27.14
C ALA A 868 -15.89 25.06 25.72
N LEU A 869 -14.71 24.46 25.50
CA LEU A 869 -14.31 23.89 24.21
C LEU A 869 -14.84 22.45 24.00
N VAL A 870 -15.19 21.74 25.07
CA VAL A 870 -15.60 20.31 25.00
C VAL A 870 -17.08 20.12 25.32
N VAL A 871 -17.72 21.03 26.07
CA VAL A 871 -19.15 20.98 26.39
C VAL A 871 -19.99 21.46 25.19
N PRO A 872 -20.86 20.63 24.58
CA PRO A 872 -21.70 21.05 23.47
C PRO A 872 -22.71 22.13 23.93
N ARG A 873 -22.80 23.24 23.19
CA ARG A 873 -23.98 24.12 23.24
C ARG A 873 -24.97 23.62 22.18
N ASP A 874 -25.99 22.88 22.63
CA ASP A 874 -27.15 22.30 21.89
C ASP A 874 -26.91 21.12 20.91
N PRO A 875 -27.93 20.25 20.65
CA PRO A 875 -27.81 19.02 19.84
C PRO A 875 -27.85 19.28 18.31
N PRO A 876 -27.40 18.32 17.47
CA PRO A 876 -26.45 18.63 16.41
C PRO A 876 -27.07 18.86 15.04
N ARG A 877 -26.58 19.89 14.33
CA ARG A 877 -26.61 19.93 12.85
C ARG A 877 -25.25 19.50 12.34
N LEU A 878 -25.25 18.42 11.57
CA LEU A 878 -24.16 17.94 10.73
C LEU A 878 -23.46 19.11 10.02
N THR A 879 -22.24 19.43 10.46
CA THR A 879 -21.26 20.20 9.71
C THR A 879 -19.97 19.38 9.64
N PRO A 880 -19.16 19.51 8.57
CA PRO A 880 -17.99 18.68 8.36
C PRO A 880 -16.99 18.86 9.51
N ILE A 881 -16.57 17.74 10.08
CA ILE A 881 -15.64 17.65 11.20
C ILE A 881 -14.29 18.24 10.77
N SER A 882 -14.07 19.54 11.00
CA SER A 882 -12.79 20.19 10.81
C SER A 882 -12.24 20.67 12.15
N VAL A 883 -11.16 20.02 12.59
CA VAL A 883 -10.14 20.50 13.55
C VAL A 883 -10.50 20.58 15.06
N ALA A 884 -11.77 20.48 15.47
CA ALA A 884 -12.17 20.81 16.87
C ALA A 884 -12.02 19.72 17.98
N TYR A 885 -11.55 18.48 17.72
CA TYR A 885 -11.64 17.38 18.70
C TYR A 885 -10.32 16.62 18.99
N THR A 886 -9.15 17.28 18.93
CA THR A 886 -7.86 16.57 19.06
C THR A 886 -7.45 16.30 20.52
N PHE A 887 -7.96 17.07 21.50
CA PHE A 887 -7.45 17.06 22.90
C PHE A 887 -8.52 16.81 23.98
N ASP A 888 -9.73 16.42 23.59
CA ASP A 888 -10.89 16.41 24.47
C ASP A 888 -10.70 15.52 25.71
N LEU A 889 -10.10 14.34 25.55
CA LEU A 889 -9.82 13.45 26.70
C LEU A 889 -8.86 14.09 27.71
N VAL A 890 -7.91 14.91 27.26
CA VAL A 890 -6.95 15.58 28.15
C VAL A 890 -7.65 16.73 28.90
N ILE A 891 -8.50 17.50 28.21
CA ILE A 891 -9.30 18.57 28.83
C ILE A 891 -10.27 17.99 29.86
N LEU A 892 -11.00 16.92 29.50
CA LEU A 892 -11.94 16.24 30.40
C LEU A 892 -11.22 15.64 31.61
N ALA A 893 -10.05 15.05 31.42
CA ALA A 893 -9.22 14.55 32.52
C ALA A 893 -8.70 15.67 33.43
N ALA A 894 -8.29 16.81 32.88
CA ALA A 894 -7.86 17.97 33.67
C ALA A 894 -9.02 18.57 34.50
N SER A 895 -10.20 18.73 33.89
CA SER A 895 -11.42 19.14 34.59
C SER A 895 -11.77 18.18 35.74
N LEU A 896 -11.75 16.88 35.45
CA LEU A 896 -12.01 15.83 36.43
C LEU A 896 -10.98 15.84 37.58
N LEU A 897 -9.70 16.10 37.29
CA LEU A 897 -8.65 16.22 38.31
C LEU A 897 -8.92 17.41 39.25
N LEU A 898 -9.28 18.58 38.71
CA LEU A 898 -9.60 19.76 39.53
C LEU A 898 -10.79 19.53 40.46
N ASP A 899 -11.80 18.81 39.99
CA ASP A 899 -12.95 18.40 40.80
C ASP A 899 -12.55 17.48 41.95
N LEU A 900 -11.70 16.48 41.68
CA LEU A 900 -11.17 15.59 42.71
C LEU A 900 -10.32 16.34 43.75
N ILE A 901 -9.53 17.34 43.31
CA ILE A 901 -8.73 18.21 44.19
C ILE A 901 -9.62 19.13 45.04
N THR A 902 -10.67 19.69 44.45
CA THR A 902 -11.63 20.57 45.14
C THR A 902 -12.30 19.81 46.28
N GLU A 903 -12.74 18.58 46.02
CA GLU A 903 -13.33 17.73 47.05
C GLU A 903 -12.33 17.40 48.15
N SER A 904 -11.09 17.06 47.81
CA SER A 904 -10.10 16.76 48.84
C SER A 904 -9.71 17.93 49.73
N SER A 905 -9.64 19.13 49.17
CA SER A 905 -9.37 20.36 49.94
C SER A 905 -10.48 20.66 50.96
N THR A 906 -11.70 20.20 50.71
CA THR A 906 -12.87 20.40 51.58
C THR A 906 -12.85 19.48 52.82
N TYR A 907 -12.16 18.34 52.78
CA TYR A 907 -12.18 17.33 53.86
C TYR A 907 -10.91 17.29 54.76
N GLN A 908 -9.90 18.14 54.55
CA GLN A 908 -8.68 18.27 55.39
C GLN A 908 -8.00 16.96 55.85
N LEU A 909 -7.93 15.95 54.98
CA LEU A 909 -7.31 14.66 55.29
C LEU A 909 -6.23 14.32 54.24
N PRO A 910 -5.14 13.60 54.60
CA PRO A 910 -4.38 12.89 53.59
C PRO A 910 -5.33 11.90 52.92
N ILE A 911 -5.57 12.10 51.62
CA ILE A 911 -6.50 11.26 50.87
C ILE A 911 -5.90 9.87 50.73
N ASP A 912 -6.60 8.86 51.25
CA ASP A 912 -6.56 7.54 50.62
C ASP A 912 -7.48 7.62 49.39
N LEU A 913 -6.99 7.29 48.18
CA LEU A 913 -7.79 7.26 46.93
C LEU A 913 -9.08 6.41 47.06
N VAL A 914 -9.16 5.57 48.08
CA VAL A 914 -10.33 4.81 48.52
C VAL A 914 -11.41 5.71 49.16
N SER A 915 -11.03 6.74 49.91
CA SER A 915 -11.94 7.64 50.66
C SER A 915 -12.73 8.64 49.79
N LEU A 916 -12.19 9.04 48.63
CA LEU A 916 -12.90 9.86 47.62
C LEU A 916 -14.14 9.16 47.02
N SER A 917 -14.32 7.86 47.28
CA SER A 917 -15.32 7.02 46.61
C SER A 917 -16.60 6.73 47.41
N ASN A 918 -16.68 7.13 48.69
CA ASN A 918 -17.81 6.83 49.57
C ASN A 918 -18.99 7.82 49.49
N SER A 919 -18.94 8.82 48.60
CA SER A 919 -20.07 9.73 48.38
C SER A 919 -21.10 9.10 47.42
N SER A 920 -22.37 9.14 47.81
CA SER A 920 -23.56 8.69 47.06
C SER A 920 -23.94 9.63 45.90
N GLN A 921 -22.98 10.38 45.35
CA GLN A 921 -23.21 11.38 44.31
C GLN A 921 -23.37 10.76 42.91
N PRO A 922 -24.13 11.42 42.01
CA PRO A 922 -24.32 10.98 40.62
C PRO A 922 -23.00 10.94 39.83
N THR A 923 -23.00 10.20 38.70
CA THR A 923 -21.85 10.17 37.78
C THR A 923 -21.54 11.58 37.30
N ARG A 924 -20.24 11.93 37.31
CA ARG A 924 -19.78 13.23 36.86
C ARG A 924 -19.91 13.31 35.34
N TRP A 925 -20.32 14.46 34.83
CA TRP A 925 -20.50 14.67 33.40
C TRP A 925 -19.20 14.42 32.60
N GLN A 926 -18.03 14.73 33.18
CA GLN A 926 -16.73 14.46 32.55
C GLN A 926 -16.50 12.97 32.32
N VAL A 927 -16.94 12.12 33.26
CA VAL A 927 -16.81 10.66 33.17
C VAL A 927 -17.68 10.13 32.03
N ASP A 928 -18.91 10.62 31.91
CA ASP A 928 -19.84 10.18 30.88
C ASP A 928 -19.33 10.52 29.47
N LEU A 929 -18.82 11.74 29.25
CA LEU A 929 -18.22 12.14 27.98
C LEU A 929 -16.92 11.39 27.66
N CYS A 930 -16.05 11.18 28.66
CA CYS A 930 -14.85 10.36 28.47
C CYS A 930 -15.21 8.94 28.02
N LEU A 931 -16.19 8.31 28.66
CA LEU A 931 -16.63 6.96 28.31
C LEU A 931 -17.31 6.94 26.93
N GLU A 932 -18.04 7.99 26.55
CA GLU A 932 -18.58 8.13 25.20
C GLU A 932 -17.47 8.13 24.14
N ILE A 933 -16.41 8.92 24.36
CA ILE A 933 -15.24 8.95 23.48
C ILE A 933 -14.56 7.57 23.42
N LEU A 934 -14.37 6.91 24.57
CA LEU A 934 -13.74 5.58 24.64
C LEU A 934 -14.60 4.46 24.05
N ARG A 935 -15.90 4.66 23.85
CA ARG A 935 -16.77 3.71 23.14
C ARG A 935 -16.75 3.91 21.63
N GLN A 936 -16.15 4.99 21.13
CA GLN A 936 -16.02 5.25 19.70
C GLN A 936 -14.71 4.66 19.14
N PRO A 937 -14.77 3.65 18.25
CA PRO A 937 -13.56 2.95 17.77
C PRO A 937 -12.53 3.87 17.10
N GLN A 938 -12.99 4.87 16.35
CA GLN A 938 -12.13 5.82 15.64
C GLN A 938 -11.34 6.74 16.59
N GLN A 939 -11.91 7.09 17.74
CA GLN A 939 -11.22 7.95 18.72
C GLN A 939 -10.27 7.11 19.57
N VAL A 940 -10.69 5.91 20.00
CA VAL A 940 -9.81 4.94 20.68
C VAL A 940 -8.58 4.63 19.83
N GLU A 941 -8.75 4.48 18.52
CA GLU A 941 -7.62 4.26 17.62
C GLU A 941 -6.58 5.38 17.65
N LYS A 942 -7.00 6.65 17.79
CA LYS A 942 -6.07 7.79 17.88
C LYS A 942 -5.30 7.76 19.20
N TRP A 943 -6.00 7.58 20.32
CA TRP A 943 -5.39 7.62 21.65
C TRP A 943 -4.52 6.40 21.94
N THR A 944 -4.85 5.24 21.36
CA THR A 944 -4.06 4.02 21.55
C THR A 944 -2.72 4.02 20.81
N ARG A 945 -2.48 5.02 19.95
CA ARG A 945 -1.24 5.20 19.18
C ARG A 945 -0.32 6.28 19.76
N CYS A 946 -0.69 6.96 20.85
CA CYS A 946 0.14 8.02 21.44
C CYS A 946 0.31 7.86 22.95
N PHE A 947 1.50 8.18 23.47
CA PHE A 947 1.79 8.07 24.91
C PHE A 947 0.98 9.04 25.79
N LEU A 948 0.46 10.14 25.21
CA LEU A 948 -0.39 11.10 25.92
C LEU A 948 -1.74 10.51 26.35
N GLY A 949 -2.24 9.51 25.63
CA GLY A 949 -3.51 8.86 25.92
C GLY A 949 -3.54 8.11 27.26
N ALA A 950 -2.39 7.85 27.87
CA ALA A 950 -2.29 7.04 29.07
C ALA A 950 -2.74 7.80 30.33
N TRP A 951 -2.41 9.09 30.43
CA TRP A 951 -2.75 9.90 31.61
C TRP A 951 -4.26 10.10 31.81
N PRO A 952 -5.06 10.41 30.76
CA PRO A 952 -6.51 10.44 30.90
C PRO A 952 -7.10 9.14 31.44
N MET A 953 -6.51 7.98 31.10
CA MET A 953 -6.97 6.67 31.60
C MET A 953 -6.72 6.53 33.10
N LEU A 954 -5.60 7.06 33.62
CA LEU A 954 -5.32 7.09 35.06
C LEU A 954 -6.37 7.92 35.81
N ILE A 955 -6.60 9.16 35.36
CA ILE A 955 -7.54 10.07 36.02
C ILE A 955 -8.98 9.56 35.95
N LEU A 956 -9.41 9.08 34.77
CA LEU A 956 -10.71 8.45 34.58
C LEU A 956 -10.85 7.19 35.45
N GLY A 957 -9.79 6.38 35.53
CA GLY A 957 -9.71 5.17 36.34
C GLY A 957 -9.95 5.40 37.84
N TYR A 958 -9.54 6.56 38.37
CA TYR A 958 -9.87 6.96 39.73
C TYR A 958 -11.37 7.28 39.91
N ALA A 959 -12.07 7.76 38.88
CA ALA A 959 -13.45 8.20 38.99
C ALA A 959 -14.49 7.12 38.62
N VAL A 960 -14.16 6.17 37.75
CA VAL A 960 -15.10 5.11 37.32
C VAL A 960 -15.45 4.15 38.46
N ARG A 961 -16.67 3.62 38.39
CA ARG A 961 -17.24 2.76 39.45
C ARG A 961 -17.74 1.42 38.93
N SER A 962 -18.28 1.33 37.71
CA SER A 962 -18.84 0.07 37.19
C SER A 962 -17.74 -0.88 36.71
N ASP A 963 -17.95 -2.19 36.85
CA ASP A 963 -17.02 -3.21 36.35
C ASP A 963 -16.91 -3.16 34.81
N GLU A 964 -17.94 -2.66 34.13
CA GLU A 964 -17.96 -2.46 32.69
C GLU A 964 -17.04 -1.32 32.25
N ASP A 965 -17.09 -0.19 32.94
CA ASP A 965 -16.21 0.96 32.65
C ASP A 965 -14.75 0.64 33.00
N MET A 966 -14.51 -0.10 34.09
CA MET A 966 -13.16 -0.58 34.44
C MET A 966 -12.60 -1.49 33.34
N LYS A 967 -13.40 -2.42 32.82
CA LYS A 967 -13.00 -3.27 31.68
C LYS A 967 -12.68 -2.45 30.44
N LEU A 968 -13.47 -1.42 30.15
CA LEU A 968 -13.22 -0.56 29.00
C LEU A 968 -11.86 0.13 29.11
N ILE A 969 -11.53 0.69 30.28
CA ILE A 969 -10.21 1.29 30.52
C ILE A 969 -9.08 0.24 30.39
N GLN A 970 -9.25 -0.95 30.97
CA GLN A 970 -8.28 -2.05 30.84
C GLN A 970 -8.04 -2.44 29.37
N GLN A 971 -9.11 -2.51 28.57
CA GLN A 971 -9.00 -2.83 27.14
C GLN A 971 -8.22 -1.75 26.38
N VAL A 972 -8.46 -0.47 26.67
CA VAL A 972 -7.73 0.65 26.05
C VAL A 972 -6.26 0.62 26.45
N LEU A 973 -5.95 0.40 27.73
CA LEU A 973 -4.57 0.26 28.22
C LEU A 973 -3.85 -0.95 27.59
N GLU A 974 -4.52 -2.08 27.42
CA GLU A 974 -3.93 -3.25 26.75
C GLU A 974 -3.69 -2.99 25.25
N GLN A 975 -4.62 -2.32 24.56
CA GLN A 975 -4.42 -1.89 23.18
C GLN A 975 -3.24 -0.93 23.04
N MET A 976 -3.10 0.02 23.97
CA MET A 976 -1.92 0.89 24.05
C MET A 976 -0.65 0.05 24.19
N ARG A 977 -0.61 -0.89 25.15
CA ARG A 977 0.54 -1.74 25.39
C ARG A 977 0.97 -2.50 24.12
N GLN A 978 0.02 -3.12 23.41
CA GLN A 978 0.28 -3.87 22.19
C GLN A 978 0.77 -2.99 21.03
N ARG A 979 0.36 -1.71 21.00
CA ARG A 979 0.66 -0.79 19.89
C ARG A 979 1.92 0.03 20.09
N ILE A 980 2.18 0.53 21.30
CA ILE A 980 3.32 1.42 21.59
C ILE A 980 4.42 0.77 22.43
N GLY A 981 4.13 -0.31 23.17
CA GLY A 981 5.12 -0.97 24.04
C GLY A 981 5.69 -0.02 25.09
N TYR A 982 4.84 0.81 25.69
CA TYR A 982 5.21 1.89 26.61
C TYR A 982 5.08 1.46 28.07
N GLY A 983 6.18 1.50 28.84
CA GLY A 983 6.23 0.96 30.20
C GLY A 983 5.32 1.67 31.21
N GLU A 984 5.05 2.95 31.02
CA GLU A 984 4.14 3.72 31.88
C GLU A 984 2.70 3.16 31.88
N VAL A 985 2.25 2.59 30.75
CA VAL A 985 0.92 1.96 30.64
C VAL A 985 0.77 0.82 31.65
N HIS A 986 1.85 0.04 31.84
CA HIS A 986 1.87 -1.06 32.80
C HIS A 986 1.76 -0.55 34.25
N ARG A 987 2.49 0.52 34.57
CA ARG A 987 2.43 1.16 35.90
C ARG A 987 1.03 1.72 36.21
N ILE A 988 0.39 2.36 35.23
CA ILE A 988 -0.98 2.87 35.36
C ILE A 988 -1.95 1.72 35.61
N GLN A 989 -1.83 0.63 34.85
CA GLN A 989 -2.64 -0.58 35.04
C GLN A 989 -2.48 -1.14 36.47
N ASP A 990 -1.24 -1.30 36.95
CA ASP A 990 -0.95 -1.79 38.30
C ASP A 990 -1.50 -0.88 39.41
N GLU A 991 -1.47 0.43 39.20
CA GLU A 991 -2.03 1.39 40.14
C GLU A 991 -3.56 1.31 40.18
N LEU A 992 -4.20 1.33 39.01
CA LEU A 992 -5.65 1.21 38.91
C LEU A 992 -6.14 -0.11 39.50
N ASP A 993 -5.43 -1.22 39.27
CA ASP A 993 -5.78 -2.52 39.85
C ASP A 993 -5.67 -2.51 41.38
N LYS A 994 -4.68 -1.81 41.97
CA LYS A 994 -4.60 -1.61 43.44
C LYS A 994 -5.77 -0.78 43.96
N VAL A 995 -6.10 0.32 43.27
CA VAL A 995 -7.20 1.22 43.64
C VAL A 995 -8.54 0.50 43.54
N TRP A 996 -8.81 -0.19 42.44
CA TRP A 996 -10.05 -0.94 42.24
C TRP A 996 -10.16 -2.09 43.25
N LYS A 997 -9.09 -2.86 43.48
CA LYS A 997 -9.06 -3.93 44.48
C LYS A 997 -9.35 -3.42 45.89
N ALA A 998 -8.80 -2.26 46.26
CA ALA A 998 -9.09 -1.62 47.55
C ALA A 998 -10.56 -1.15 47.69
N ARG A 999 -11.26 -0.90 46.56
CA ARG A 999 -12.71 -0.63 46.51
C ARG A 999 -13.57 -1.90 46.55
N GLY A 1000 -12.98 -3.08 46.72
CA GLY A 1000 -13.69 -4.36 46.71
C GLY A 1000 -14.17 -4.80 45.32
N ARG A 1001 -13.61 -4.23 44.24
CA ARG A 1001 -13.95 -4.52 42.84
C ARG A 1001 -12.68 -4.92 42.08
N GLY A 1002 -12.75 -5.92 41.21
CA GLY A 1002 -11.57 -6.34 40.44
C GLY A 1002 -11.73 -7.71 39.83
N ILE A 1003 -11.42 -7.81 38.54
CA ILE A 1003 -11.39 -9.07 37.79
C ILE A 1003 -9.94 -9.56 37.81
N VAL A 1004 -9.74 -10.73 38.40
CA VAL A 1004 -8.45 -11.43 38.38
C VAL A 1004 -8.29 -12.06 36.99
N LEU A 1005 -7.60 -11.38 36.07
CA LEU A 1005 -7.05 -12.04 34.88
C LEU A 1005 -5.70 -12.66 35.27
N ARG A 1006 -5.71 -13.96 35.61
CA ARG A 1006 -4.47 -14.74 35.72
C ARG A 1006 -3.93 -15.04 34.32
N VAL A 1007 -2.76 -14.49 34.01
CA VAL A 1007 -1.89 -14.94 32.93
C VAL A 1007 -1.18 -16.21 33.41
N SER A 1008 -1.82 -17.37 33.27
CA SER A 1008 -1.19 -18.70 33.35
C SER A 1008 -2.24 -19.77 33.04
N ASP A 1009 -2.34 -20.20 31.78
CA ASP A 1009 -2.93 -21.49 31.36
C ASP A 1009 -2.84 -21.68 29.82
N LEU A 1010 -1.65 -21.48 29.23
CA LEU A 1010 -1.38 -21.90 27.84
C LEU A 1010 -0.03 -22.64 27.64
N ASP A 1011 0.64 -23.03 28.72
CA ASP A 1011 1.68 -24.07 28.67
C ASP A 1011 1.09 -25.40 29.16
N ASP A 1012 0.34 -26.06 28.26
CA ASP A 1012 0.22 -27.52 28.18
C ASP A 1012 -0.70 -27.89 26.99
N LYS A 1013 -0.12 -27.89 25.77
CA LYS A 1013 -0.36 -28.87 24.69
C LYS A 1013 0.50 -28.64 23.46
#